data_AF-A0A7W0DMQ1-F1
#
_entry.id   AF-A0A7W0DMQ1-F1
#
_cell.length_a   1.000
_cell.length_b   1.000
_cell.length_c   1.000
_cell.angle_alpha   90.00
_cell.angle_beta   90.00
_cell.angle_gamma   90.00
#
_symmetry.space_group_name_H-M   'P 1'
#
loop_
_entity.id
_entity.type
_entity.pdbx_description
1 polymer ?
#
loop_
_entity_poly.entity_id
_entity_poly.type
_entity_poly.pdbx_seq_one_letter_code
_entity_poly.pdbx_strand_id
1 'polypeptide(L)'
;MGDGKRSPVGLGEAPVLAGDNGDSGDNGHSGDYREQLAEELERALEGLGAHAGGVFLLHPAEHLLKLTVLVGIPREIAAPWELVNPATAMPTADPVRTGDLVWVNGHEAWMRQYPRIAVATPYDYTLAAVPVIGTHGPLGSVFALWPGTLPSRIPPKLETGMWQLAADLARTLESRERTRAVQSVDPAGAVERLSGDRPVHHERGPLVHPAGPSPPPGTAEAAEHMVARLPEGVCALDIDGRVTSVTPSAARLLGAPAEHLIGARPWEVAPWLRDALYDPYRAAVVSGRPTSEACLRPPDQWLNFAVYPGASGLTVRISEAPGNGADAVPGAEPIPAARDNEPPLTHAGVLYHVLHLASALTEAVGVEDVVNTVADDILPAYGSRALAILTAESGRVRLIGHRGYSPEVVARYDDSLWRSSEPGARSVALGHPMFFESMAELDQAFPARAGVHDGMGAWAFLPLIASGRTIGTCILAYAGPHRFTTGERAVLTSLGGLIAQALDRARLYDKKLEIAHALQERLLPHTLPIVSGLEAATRYLPGTEGMDIGGDFYDLVRVRRDAAIAVIGDVQGHNVTAAALMGQIRTAVHAYATADARPSGILAGTNRLLADLDAGLFASCACLSLDLGKHVACAASAGHPRILVRTPDGAVRTLDAPTGLLLGIEAEVHYSQTVFPMPDGTTFALYTDGLVESPGTDIDEGVAGLAIRLEQAGALSLEALADILVSHARTARQRADDIALLLLRSGRPP
;
A
#
# COMPACT_ATOMS: atom_id res chain seq x y z
N MET A 1 -69.15 -33.93 38.69
CA MET A 1 -70.01 -32.81 39.11
C MET A 1 -69.22 -31.56 38.77
N GLY A 2 -69.40 -30.90 37.63
CA GLY A 2 -70.66 -30.60 36.96
C GLY A 2 -71.08 -29.18 37.37
N ASP A 3 -70.77 -28.22 36.49
CA ASP A 3 -71.39 -26.90 36.23
C ASP A 3 -71.69 -25.95 37.41
N GLY A 4 -71.51 -24.63 37.30
CA GLY A 4 -71.27 -23.77 36.16
C GLY A 4 -71.72 -22.34 36.52
N LYS A 5 -71.11 -21.34 35.88
CA LYS A 5 -71.56 -19.96 35.58
C LYS A 5 -70.43 -18.95 35.76
N ARG A 6 -69.90 -18.46 34.63
CA ARG A 6 -69.89 -17.04 34.26
C ARG A 6 -69.36 -16.90 32.83
N SER A 7 -70.19 -16.35 31.96
CA SER A 7 -69.88 -15.88 30.60
C SER A 7 -70.36 -14.41 30.49
N PRO A 8 -70.27 -13.75 29.33
CA PRO A 8 -69.08 -13.04 28.84
C PRO A 8 -69.43 -11.60 28.39
N VAL A 9 -68.47 -10.70 28.18
CA VAL A 9 -68.71 -9.48 27.37
C VAL A 9 -67.42 -9.08 26.65
N GLY A 10 -67.53 -8.94 25.32
CA GLY A 10 -66.70 -8.09 24.48
C GLY A 10 -67.57 -7.04 23.78
N LEU A 11 -66.90 -6.19 22.98
CA LEU A 11 -67.36 -4.96 22.27
C LEU A 11 -67.14 -3.69 23.13
N GLY A 12 -66.52 -2.60 22.69
CA GLY A 12 -65.97 -2.15 21.40
C GLY A 12 -65.59 -0.66 21.55
N GLU A 13 -64.71 -0.16 20.66
CA GLU A 13 -64.49 1.24 20.22
C GLU A 13 -64.31 2.38 21.25
N ALA A 14 -63.23 3.17 21.07
CA ALA A 14 -63.11 4.53 21.61
C ALA A 14 -62.63 5.51 20.51
N PRO A 15 -63.21 6.73 20.42
CA PRO A 15 -62.94 7.71 19.37
C PRO A 15 -62.08 8.92 19.81
N VAL A 16 -61.82 9.77 18.82
CA VAL A 16 -61.09 11.05 18.74
C VAL A 16 -61.69 12.18 19.61
N LEU A 17 -60.86 13.09 20.17
CA LEU A 17 -60.90 14.58 20.02
C LEU A 17 -60.19 15.41 21.14
N ALA A 18 -59.21 16.22 20.68
CA ALA A 18 -59.00 17.67 20.90
C ALA A 18 -58.59 18.31 22.27
N GLY A 19 -57.45 19.04 22.20
CA GLY A 19 -57.18 20.38 22.76
C GLY A 19 -56.62 20.46 24.19
N ASP A 20 -55.76 21.40 24.59
CA ASP A 20 -55.00 22.47 23.92
C ASP A 20 -54.06 23.10 24.99
N ASN A 21 -52.98 23.73 24.53
CA ASN A 21 -52.11 24.75 25.17
C ASN A 21 -51.21 24.48 26.39
N GLY A 22 -49.90 24.53 26.11
CA GLY A 22 -49.04 25.63 26.59
C GLY A 22 -47.94 25.26 27.60
N ASP A 23 -46.68 25.18 27.16
CA ASP A 23 -45.71 26.26 27.41
C ASP A 23 -44.44 26.10 26.55
N SER A 24 -43.99 27.22 26.03
CA SER A 24 -42.80 27.50 25.24
C SER A 24 -41.49 27.16 25.94
N GLY A 25 -40.65 26.39 25.25
CA GLY A 25 -39.25 26.16 25.59
C GLY A 25 -38.43 26.08 24.30
N ASP A 26 -38.10 27.25 23.77
CA ASP A 26 -37.10 27.49 22.74
C ASP A 26 -35.78 26.80 23.11
N ASN A 27 -35.37 25.79 22.33
CA ASN A 27 -34.05 25.16 22.44
C ASN A 27 -33.60 24.63 21.07
N GLY A 28 -32.93 25.51 20.31
CA GLY A 28 -31.67 25.23 19.63
C GLY A 28 -31.66 24.23 18.47
N HIS A 29 -31.59 24.77 17.25
CA HIS A 29 -31.22 24.03 16.03
C HIS A 29 -29.84 23.37 16.16
N SER A 30 -29.79 22.04 16.26
CA SER A 30 -28.59 21.23 16.06
C SER A 30 -28.66 20.60 14.66
N GLY A 31 -28.30 21.36 13.62
CA GLY A 31 -28.14 20.83 12.25
C GLY A 31 -26.99 19.83 12.17
N ASP A 32 -27.07 18.83 11.28
CA ASP A 32 -25.97 17.89 11.07
C ASP A 32 -24.76 18.68 10.55
N TYR A 33 -23.62 18.61 11.25
CA TYR A 33 -22.39 19.31 10.84
C TYR A 33 -21.98 19.01 9.39
N ARG A 34 -22.36 17.83 8.86
CA ARG A 34 -22.12 17.46 7.46
C ARG A 34 -22.94 18.31 6.50
N GLU A 35 -24.16 18.70 6.86
CA GLU A 35 -24.98 19.66 6.10
C GLU A 35 -24.32 21.04 6.10
N GLN A 36 -23.82 21.50 7.24
CA GLN A 36 -23.09 22.77 7.31
C GLN A 36 -21.82 22.77 6.43
N LEU A 37 -21.05 21.68 6.46
CA LEU A 37 -19.88 21.51 5.59
C LEU A 37 -20.27 21.45 4.11
N ALA A 38 -21.43 20.85 3.79
CA ALA A 38 -21.96 20.79 2.43
C ALA A 38 -22.37 22.16 1.90
N GLU A 39 -23.11 22.95 2.69
CA GLU A 39 -23.50 24.33 2.33
C GLU A 39 -22.28 25.25 2.14
N GLU A 40 -21.26 25.09 2.98
CA GLU A 40 -20.01 25.84 2.89
C GLU A 40 -19.22 25.47 1.64
N LEU A 41 -19.08 24.17 1.37
CA LEU A 41 -18.47 23.65 0.15
C LEU A 41 -19.24 24.13 -1.10
N GLU A 42 -20.56 24.03 -1.13
CA GLU A 42 -21.39 24.42 -2.26
C GLU A 42 -21.21 25.90 -2.63
N ARG A 43 -21.27 26.79 -1.64
CA ARG A 43 -21.02 28.23 -1.82
C ARG A 43 -19.62 28.52 -2.33
N ALA A 44 -18.62 27.83 -1.79
CA ALA A 44 -17.24 28.01 -2.23
C ALA A 44 -17.02 27.52 -3.67
N LEU A 45 -17.58 26.36 -4.03
CA LEU A 45 -17.51 25.83 -5.39
C LEU A 45 -18.15 26.80 -6.40
N GLU A 46 -19.27 27.42 -6.05
CA GLU A 46 -19.89 28.46 -6.89
C GLU A 46 -18.96 29.67 -7.09
N GLY A 47 -18.37 30.21 -6.01
CA GLY A 47 -17.41 31.32 -6.09
C GLY A 47 -16.12 30.98 -6.86
N LEU A 48 -15.73 29.71 -6.87
CA LEU A 48 -14.58 29.17 -7.59
C LEU A 48 -14.88 28.80 -9.06
N GLY A 49 -16.16 28.79 -9.46
CA GLY A 49 -16.60 28.30 -10.77
C GLY A 49 -16.42 26.78 -10.96
N ALA A 50 -16.33 26.02 -9.87
CA ALA A 50 -16.23 24.57 -9.88
C ALA A 50 -17.63 23.94 -9.97
N HIS A 51 -17.76 22.87 -10.75
CA HIS A 51 -19.06 22.18 -10.91
C HIS A 51 -19.32 21.14 -9.83
N ALA A 52 -18.27 20.58 -9.25
CA ALA A 52 -18.35 19.56 -8.22
C ALA A 52 -17.15 19.60 -7.27
N GLY A 53 -17.25 18.93 -6.12
CA GLY A 53 -16.19 18.84 -5.14
C GLY A 53 -16.57 17.98 -3.94
N GLY A 54 -15.65 17.80 -3.00
CA GLY A 54 -15.90 17.01 -1.81
C GLY A 54 -14.87 17.20 -0.71
N VAL A 55 -15.20 16.72 0.48
CA VAL A 55 -14.36 16.78 1.68
C VAL A 55 -14.08 15.36 2.16
N PHE A 56 -12.81 15.02 2.24
CA PHE A 56 -12.30 13.84 2.91
C PHE A 56 -11.84 14.22 4.31
N LEU A 57 -12.27 13.47 5.32
CA LEU A 57 -11.82 13.63 6.71
C LEU A 57 -11.03 12.41 7.16
N LEU A 58 -9.95 12.65 7.91
CA LEU A 58 -9.13 11.59 8.48
C LEU A 58 -9.85 10.93 9.66
N HIS A 59 -10.02 9.61 9.60
CA HIS A 59 -10.66 8.84 10.65
C HIS A 59 -9.64 8.53 11.78
N PRO A 60 -9.88 8.98 13.02
CA PRO A 60 -8.88 8.92 14.09
C PRO A 60 -8.55 7.51 14.58
N ALA A 61 -9.43 6.52 14.37
CA ALA A 61 -9.20 5.14 14.82
C ALA A 61 -8.66 4.20 13.73
N GLU A 62 -8.85 4.55 12.46
CA GLU A 62 -8.51 3.66 11.32
C GLU A 62 -7.38 4.24 10.46
N HIS A 63 -6.99 5.50 10.68
CA HIS A 63 -6.00 6.22 9.87
C HIS A 63 -6.35 6.25 8.37
N LEU A 64 -7.63 6.26 8.03
CA LEU A 64 -8.16 6.32 6.66
C LEU A 64 -8.79 7.68 6.37
N LEU A 65 -8.72 8.13 5.13
CA LEU A 65 -9.50 9.26 4.63
C LEU A 65 -10.89 8.77 4.21
N LYS A 66 -11.93 9.35 4.81
CA LYS A 66 -13.33 9.04 4.51
C LYS A 66 -13.99 10.22 3.80
N LEU A 67 -14.57 9.97 2.63
CA LEU A 67 -15.41 10.94 1.94
C LEU A 67 -16.64 11.25 2.81
N THR A 68 -16.69 12.47 3.34
CA THR A 68 -17.70 12.89 4.31
C THR A 68 -18.79 13.72 3.66
N VAL A 69 -18.40 14.58 2.72
CA VAL A 69 -19.27 15.47 1.95
C VAL A 69 -18.91 15.36 0.48
N LEU A 70 -19.92 15.27 -0.38
CA LEU A 70 -19.76 15.27 -1.83
C LEU A 70 -20.86 16.16 -2.45
N VAL A 71 -20.47 17.09 -3.32
CA VAL A 71 -21.35 18.04 -3.99
C VAL A 71 -21.15 17.91 -5.51
N GLY A 72 -22.25 17.80 -6.25
CA GLY A 72 -22.24 17.78 -7.73
C GLY A 72 -21.84 16.45 -8.39
N ILE A 73 -21.54 15.40 -7.60
CA ILE A 73 -21.30 14.04 -8.10
C ILE A 73 -22.18 13.04 -7.32
N PRO A 74 -22.85 12.10 -8.01
CA PRO A 74 -23.56 10.98 -7.41
C PRO A 74 -22.64 10.09 -6.61
N ARG A 75 -23.17 9.57 -5.50
CA ARG A 75 -22.47 8.59 -4.67
C ARG A 75 -21.92 7.41 -5.47
N GLU A 76 -22.73 6.87 -6.37
CA GLU A 76 -22.39 5.68 -7.15
C GLU A 76 -21.10 5.85 -7.96
N ILE A 77 -20.81 7.06 -8.42
CA ILE A 77 -19.58 7.37 -9.16
C ILE A 77 -18.39 7.47 -8.19
N ALA A 78 -18.58 8.02 -7.00
CA ALA A 78 -17.53 8.21 -6.00
C ALA A 78 -17.30 6.99 -5.09
N ALA A 79 -18.21 6.01 -5.11
CA ALA A 79 -18.20 4.83 -4.24
C ALA A 79 -16.86 4.07 -4.15
N PRO A 80 -16.11 3.86 -5.27
CA PRO A 80 -14.81 3.18 -5.22
C PRO A 80 -13.74 3.91 -4.38
N TRP A 81 -13.99 5.18 -4.07
CA TRP A 81 -13.08 6.08 -3.39
C TRP A 81 -13.67 6.67 -2.10
N GLU A 82 -14.75 6.07 -1.55
CA GLU A 82 -15.34 6.54 -0.29
C GLU A 82 -14.37 6.42 0.89
N LEU A 83 -13.47 5.44 0.84
CA LEU A 83 -12.42 5.20 1.82
C LEU A 83 -11.06 5.08 1.11
N VAL A 84 -10.09 5.86 1.57
CA VAL A 84 -8.77 5.97 0.93
C VAL A 84 -7.67 5.91 1.99
N ASN A 85 -6.64 5.10 1.75
CA ASN A 85 -5.44 5.11 2.58
C ASN A 85 -4.61 6.38 2.29
N PRO A 86 -4.22 7.19 3.29
CA PRO A 86 -3.37 8.37 3.08
C PRO A 86 -2.02 8.09 2.39
N ALA A 87 -1.54 6.84 2.45
CA ALA A 87 -0.32 6.42 1.76
C ALA A 87 -0.53 6.14 0.26
N THR A 88 -1.77 5.98 -0.19
CA THR A 88 -2.12 5.74 -1.59
C THR A 88 -1.82 6.97 -2.45
N ALA A 89 -1.15 6.78 -3.59
CA ALA A 89 -1.00 7.82 -4.62
C ALA A 89 -2.37 8.21 -5.22
N MET A 90 -2.97 9.25 -4.64
CA MET A 90 -4.29 9.77 -4.98
C MET A 90 -4.32 11.27 -4.74
N PRO A 91 -4.93 12.07 -5.64
CA PRO A 91 -4.87 13.53 -5.56
C PRO A 91 -5.53 14.10 -4.31
N THR A 92 -6.43 13.36 -3.66
CA THR A 92 -7.03 13.76 -2.38
C THR A 92 -6.26 13.26 -1.15
N ALA A 93 -5.36 12.29 -1.29
CA ALA A 93 -4.51 11.78 -0.23
C ALA A 93 -3.15 12.50 -0.16
N ASP A 94 -2.55 12.79 -1.32
CA ASP A 94 -1.27 13.49 -1.42
C ASP A 94 -1.21 14.81 -0.65
N PRO A 95 -2.23 15.69 -0.69
CA PRO A 95 -2.21 16.94 0.08
C PRO A 95 -2.06 16.70 1.59
N VAL A 96 -2.67 15.63 2.11
CA VAL A 96 -2.61 15.24 3.53
C VAL A 96 -1.20 14.79 3.90
N ARG A 97 -0.51 14.10 2.97
CA ARG A 97 0.83 13.53 3.17
C ARG A 97 1.94 14.57 3.00
N THR A 98 1.84 15.45 2.01
CA THR A 98 2.89 16.42 1.67
C THR A 98 2.65 17.81 2.25
N GLY A 99 1.39 18.16 2.54
CA GLY A 99 1.00 19.52 2.91
C GLY A 99 0.82 20.45 1.70
N ASP A 100 1.01 19.96 0.48
CA ASP A 100 0.99 20.77 -0.73
C ASP A 100 -0.36 20.72 -1.47
N LEU A 101 -0.61 21.73 -2.29
CA LEU A 101 -1.72 21.73 -3.25
C LEU A 101 -1.43 20.75 -4.40
N VAL A 102 -2.40 19.92 -4.74
CA VAL A 102 -2.39 19.07 -5.92
C VAL A 102 -3.23 19.69 -7.03
N TRP A 103 -2.66 19.79 -8.24
CA TRP A 103 -3.32 20.31 -9.44
C TRP A 103 -3.15 19.33 -10.60
N VAL A 104 -4.26 18.71 -11.04
CA VAL A 104 -4.26 17.75 -12.14
C VAL A 104 -5.15 18.28 -13.24
N ASN A 105 -4.55 18.54 -14.41
CA ASN A 105 -5.21 19.22 -15.51
C ASN A 105 -5.16 18.40 -16.80
N GLY A 106 -6.31 17.90 -17.23
CA GLY A 106 -6.47 17.15 -18.47
C GLY A 106 -5.99 15.70 -18.41
N HIS A 107 -6.44 14.89 -19.37
CA HIS A 107 -6.22 13.44 -19.37
C HIS A 107 -4.74 13.02 -19.33
N GLU A 108 -3.84 13.76 -19.97
CA GLU A 108 -2.40 13.44 -19.97
C GLU A 108 -1.77 13.59 -18.56
N ALA A 109 -2.13 14.64 -17.82
CA ALA A 109 -1.68 14.83 -16.44
C ALA A 109 -2.25 13.75 -15.52
N TRP A 110 -3.53 13.38 -15.72
CA TRP A 110 -4.17 12.26 -15.04
C TRP A 110 -3.43 10.95 -15.29
N MET A 111 -3.15 10.60 -16.55
CA MET A 111 -2.42 9.39 -16.90
C MET A 111 -0.99 9.37 -16.35
N ARG A 112 -0.33 10.52 -16.28
CA ARG A 112 1.05 10.62 -15.77
C ARG A 112 1.13 10.56 -14.24
N GLN A 113 0.26 11.28 -13.54
CA GLN A 113 0.36 11.45 -12.08
C GLN A 113 -0.50 10.43 -11.33
N TYR A 114 -1.68 10.12 -11.85
CA TYR A 114 -2.68 9.25 -11.21
C TYR A 114 -3.32 8.27 -12.23
N PRO A 115 -2.52 7.42 -12.90
CA PRO A 115 -2.98 6.54 -13.99
C PRO A 115 -4.15 5.64 -13.58
N ARG A 116 -4.17 5.21 -12.31
CA ARG A 116 -5.22 4.34 -11.77
C ARG A 116 -6.60 5.01 -11.83
N ILE A 117 -6.67 6.29 -11.47
CA ILE A 117 -7.92 7.06 -11.52
C ILE A 117 -8.26 7.41 -12.96
N ALA A 118 -7.27 7.76 -13.78
CA ALA A 118 -7.44 8.08 -15.19
C ALA A 118 -8.13 6.97 -15.99
N VAL A 119 -7.91 5.70 -15.63
CA VAL A 119 -8.60 4.55 -16.24
C VAL A 119 -10.08 4.47 -15.82
N ALA A 120 -10.41 4.81 -14.57
CA ALA A 120 -11.78 4.74 -14.05
C ALA A 120 -12.64 5.96 -14.44
N THR A 121 -12.00 7.09 -14.67
CA THR A 121 -12.58 8.35 -15.14
C THR A 121 -11.82 8.88 -16.37
N PRO A 122 -11.97 8.24 -17.55
CA PRO A 122 -11.22 8.59 -18.77
C PRO A 122 -11.82 9.83 -19.46
N TYR A 123 -12.11 10.88 -18.70
CA TYR A 123 -12.78 12.08 -19.17
C TYR A 123 -11.86 13.30 -18.98
N ASP A 124 -12.10 14.37 -19.74
CA ASP A 124 -11.36 15.62 -19.62
C ASP A 124 -11.95 16.52 -18.54
N TYR A 125 -11.26 16.61 -17.41
CA TYR A 125 -11.57 17.51 -16.30
C TYR A 125 -10.30 17.93 -15.55
N THR A 126 -10.44 19.02 -14.81
CA THR A 126 -9.38 19.54 -13.94
C THR A 126 -9.76 19.32 -12.48
N LEU A 127 -8.81 18.90 -11.65
CA LEU A 127 -8.97 18.76 -10.20
C LEU A 127 -7.92 19.59 -9.47
N ALA A 128 -8.35 20.28 -8.41
CA ALA A 128 -7.49 20.81 -7.37
C ALA A 128 -7.83 20.16 -6.04
N ALA A 129 -6.83 19.84 -5.23
CA ALA A 129 -7.02 19.38 -3.87
C ALA A 129 -5.99 20.02 -2.93
N VAL A 130 -6.42 20.34 -1.71
CA VAL A 130 -5.59 20.97 -0.66
C VAL A 130 -5.85 20.30 0.68
N PRO A 131 -4.87 20.28 1.59
CA PRO A 131 -5.08 19.73 2.93
C PRO A 131 -5.94 20.66 3.77
N VAL A 132 -6.84 20.08 4.56
CA VAL A 132 -7.55 20.77 5.63
C VAL A 132 -6.73 20.58 6.90
N ILE A 133 -6.03 21.63 7.34
CA ILE A 133 -5.09 21.58 8.46
C ILE A 133 -5.72 22.22 9.69
N GLY A 134 -5.81 21.46 10.78
CA GLY A 134 -6.18 21.95 12.10
C GLY A 134 -4.96 22.26 12.97
N THR A 135 -5.24 22.74 14.17
CA THR A 135 -4.27 23.10 15.22
C THR A 135 -3.36 21.96 15.65
N HIS A 136 -3.81 20.71 15.54
CA HIS A 136 -3.07 19.51 15.96
C HIS A 136 -2.57 18.64 14.80
N GLY A 137 -2.68 19.12 13.55
CA GLY A 137 -2.25 18.39 12.36
C GLY A 137 -3.33 18.34 11.27
N PRO A 138 -3.13 17.53 10.21
CA PRO A 138 -4.08 17.42 9.13
C PRO A 138 -5.38 16.75 9.59
N LEU A 139 -6.51 17.41 9.33
CA LEU A 139 -7.85 16.88 9.57
C LEU A 139 -8.39 16.11 8.36
N GLY A 140 -7.82 16.32 7.18
CA GLY A 140 -8.27 15.71 5.93
C GLY A 140 -7.87 16.53 4.71
N SER A 141 -8.68 16.49 3.65
CA SER A 141 -8.49 17.26 2.43
C SER A 141 -9.81 17.69 1.80
N VAL A 142 -9.77 18.76 1.01
CA VAL A 142 -10.90 19.24 0.20
C VAL A 142 -10.47 19.32 -1.25
N PHE A 143 -11.36 18.92 -2.16
CA PHE A 143 -11.12 18.98 -3.60
C PHE A 143 -12.26 19.66 -4.35
N ALA A 144 -11.92 20.21 -5.50
CA ALA A 144 -12.83 20.84 -6.44
C ALA A 144 -12.54 20.38 -7.87
N LEU A 145 -13.59 20.29 -8.68
CA LEU A 145 -13.55 19.88 -10.09
C LEU A 145 -14.02 21.01 -10.99
N TRP A 146 -13.31 21.20 -12.11
CA TRP A 146 -13.68 22.13 -13.17
C TRP A 146 -13.83 21.41 -14.50
N PRO A 147 -14.70 21.94 -15.38
CA PRO A 147 -14.91 21.32 -16.67
C PRO A 147 -13.74 21.53 -17.63
N GLY A 148 -13.37 20.46 -18.33
CA GLY A 148 -12.31 20.47 -19.35
C GLY A 148 -10.91 20.78 -18.81
N THR A 149 -10.05 21.25 -19.71
CA THR A 149 -8.66 21.60 -19.41
C THR A 149 -8.50 23.08 -19.10
N LEU A 150 -8.03 23.38 -17.90
CA LEU A 150 -7.60 24.73 -17.50
C LEU A 150 -6.12 24.96 -17.89
N PRO A 151 -5.52 26.13 -17.59
CA PRO A 151 -4.09 26.32 -17.77
C PRO A 151 -3.26 25.28 -16.98
N SER A 152 -2.09 24.94 -17.51
CA SER A 152 -1.20 23.92 -16.92
C SER A 152 -0.71 24.24 -15.51
N ARG A 153 -0.72 25.52 -15.12
CA ARG A 153 -0.53 25.98 -13.74
C ARG A 153 -1.83 26.53 -13.19
N ILE A 154 -2.08 26.27 -11.91
CA ILE A 154 -3.24 26.81 -11.21
C ILE A 154 -3.22 28.37 -11.26
N PRO A 155 -4.31 29.01 -11.67
CA PRO A 155 -4.44 30.46 -11.57
C PRO A 155 -4.35 30.93 -10.11
N PRO A 156 -3.64 32.03 -9.79
CA PRO A 156 -3.46 32.48 -8.39
C PRO A 156 -4.76 32.72 -7.62
N LYS A 157 -5.82 33.16 -8.32
CA LYS A 157 -7.15 33.34 -7.72
C LYS A 157 -7.78 32.02 -7.27
N LEU A 158 -7.65 30.96 -8.07
CA LEU A 158 -8.16 29.63 -7.72
C LEU A 158 -7.34 29.02 -6.59
N GLU A 159 -6.02 29.16 -6.63
CA GLU A 159 -5.14 28.72 -5.56
C GLU A 159 -5.50 29.38 -4.22
N THR A 160 -5.63 30.71 -4.20
CA THR A 160 -6.01 31.47 -3.01
C THR A 160 -7.39 31.03 -2.50
N GLY A 161 -8.36 30.84 -3.41
CA GLY A 161 -9.70 30.41 -3.06
C GLY A 161 -9.77 28.98 -2.49
N MET A 162 -8.96 28.05 -3.02
CA MET A 162 -8.86 26.69 -2.47
C MET A 162 -8.30 26.69 -1.04
N TRP A 163 -7.23 27.45 -0.80
CA TRP A 163 -6.66 27.59 0.55
C TRP A 163 -7.63 28.28 1.53
N GLN A 164 -8.38 29.27 1.06
CA GLN A 164 -9.42 29.91 1.87
C GLN A 164 -10.51 28.91 2.26
N LEU A 165 -11.00 28.11 1.31
CA LEU A 165 -11.97 27.04 1.56
C LEU A 165 -11.45 26.05 2.60
N ALA A 166 -10.20 25.58 2.46
CA ALA A 166 -9.61 24.66 3.44
C ALA A 166 -9.53 25.27 4.85
N ALA A 167 -9.16 26.55 4.94
CA ALA A 167 -9.09 27.26 6.22
C ALA A 167 -10.47 27.48 6.85
N ASP A 168 -11.50 27.71 6.04
CA ASP A 168 -12.88 27.91 6.52
C ASP A 168 -13.43 26.57 7.07
N LEU A 169 -13.26 25.47 6.33
CA LEU A 169 -13.63 24.13 6.76
C LEU A 169 -12.91 23.70 8.05
N ALA A 170 -11.60 24.00 8.17
CA ALA A 170 -10.83 23.71 9.38
C ALA A 170 -11.41 24.44 10.61
N ARG A 171 -11.79 25.71 10.47
CA ARG A 171 -12.41 26.48 11.57
C ARG A 171 -13.77 25.91 11.96
N THR A 172 -14.59 25.50 10.98
CA THR A 172 -15.88 24.85 11.23
C THR A 172 -15.69 23.55 12.02
N LEU A 173 -14.74 22.69 11.61
CA LEU A 173 -14.43 21.43 12.30
C LEU A 173 -13.90 21.64 13.73
N GLU A 174 -12.96 22.57 13.94
CA GLU A 174 -12.40 22.85 15.27
C GLU A 174 -13.40 23.47 16.24
N SER A 175 -14.26 24.36 15.76
CA SER A 175 -15.31 24.98 16.58
C SER A 175 -16.23 23.91 17.20
N ARG A 176 -16.40 22.80 16.48
CA ARG A 176 -17.17 21.64 16.95
C ARG A 176 -16.41 20.78 17.95
N GLU A 177 -15.12 20.48 17.72
CA GLU A 177 -14.32 19.75 18.71
C GLU A 177 -14.31 20.47 20.06
N ARG A 178 -14.19 21.80 20.05
CA ARG A 178 -14.31 22.64 21.26
C ARG A 178 -15.69 22.53 21.90
N THR A 179 -16.77 22.58 21.11
CA THR A 179 -18.15 22.43 21.62
C THR A 179 -18.41 21.03 22.18
N ARG A 180 -17.86 19.97 21.56
CA ARG A 180 -17.99 18.57 21.99
C ARG A 180 -17.21 18.30 23.28
N ALA A 181 -16.00 18.84 23.41
CA ALA A 181 -15.18 18.72 24.61
C ALA A 181 -15.83 19.40 25.84
N VAL A 182 -16.68 20.40 25.61
CA VAL A 182 -17.45 21.10 26.67
C VAL A 182 -18.72 20.32 27.06
N GLN A 183 -19.22 19.42 26.21
CA GLN A 183 -20.51 18.72 26.40
C GLN A 183 -20.42 17.21 26.70
N SER A 184 -19.25 16.56 26.56
CA SER A 184 -19.14 15.11 26.77
C SER A 184 -18.71 14.72 28.20
N VAL A 185 -19.57 13.99 28.92
CA VAL A 185 -19.27 13.37 30.24
C VAL A 185 -18.82 11.90 30.11
N ASP A 186 -18.82 11.31 28.90
CA ASP A 186 -18.40 9.91 28.70
C ASP A 186 -17.66 9.70 27.36
N PRO A 187 -16.33 9.46 27.37
CA PRO A 187 -15.54 9.22 26.16
C PRO A 187 -15.71 7.81 25.57
N ALA A 188 -16.30 6.84 26.29
CA ALA A 188 -16.37 5.44 25.84
C ALA A 188 -17.53 5.15 24.87
N GLY A 189 -18.65 5.86 24.99
CA GLY A 189 -19.84 5.66 24.13
C GLY A 189 -19.82 6.40 22.78
N ALA A 190 -18.78 7.19 22.51
CA ALA A 190 -18.66 7.99 21.29
C ALA A 190 -18.08 7.22 20.09
N VAL A 191 -17.37 6.11 20.35
CA VAL A 191 -16.64 5.30 19.36
C VAL A 191 -17.61 4.41 18.55
N GLU A 192 -18.75 4.05 19.12
CA GLU A 192 -19.69 3.08 18.51
C GLU A 192 -20.64 3.70 17.45
N ARG A 193 -20.81 5.04 17.45
CA ARG A 193 -21.75 5.72 16.52
C ARG A 193 -21.16 6.15 15.17
N LEU A 194 -19.84 6.04 14.98
CA LEU A 194 -19.18 6.42 13.73
C LEU A 194 -18.97 5.25 12.76
N SER A 195 -19.19 4.01 13.22
CA SER A 195 -19.01 2.77 12.45
C SER A 195 -20.17 2.43 11.51
N GLY A 196 -21.09 3.36 11.23
CA GLY A 196 -22.25 3.10 10.35
C GLY A 196 -22.73 4.28 9.51
N ASP A 197 -22.13 5.47 9.64
CA ASP A 197 -22.71 6.68 9.05
C ASP A 197 -22.28 6.90 7.60
N ARG A 198 -23.27 6.88 6.69
CA ARG A 198 -23.14 7.14 5.25
C ARG A 198 -22.70 8.60 4.99
N PRO A 199 -22.00 8.91 3.88
CA PRO A 199 -21.73 10.30 3.50
C PRO A 199 -23.05 11.08 3.35
N VAL A 200 -23.05 12.36 3.73
CA VAL A 200 -24.18 13.24 3.42
C VAL A 200 -23.99 13.73 1.99
N HIS A 201 -24.92 13.31 1.15
CA HIS A 201 -25.06 13.79 -0.22
C HIS A 201 -25.96 15.00 -0.17
N HIS A 202 -25.42 16.17 -0.51
CA HIS A 202 -26.22 17.36 -0.67
C HIS A 202 -26.53 17.51 -2.15
N GLU A 203 -27.80 17.40 -2.50
CA GLU A 203 -28.28 17.84 -3.79
C GLU A 203 -27.97 19.33 -3.88
N ARG A 204 -27.24 19.74 -4.93
CA ARG A 204 -27.11 21.16 -5.24
C ARG A 204 -28.54 21.66 -5.46
N GLY A 205 -29.02 22.56 -4.62
CA GLY A 205 -30.31 23.20 -4.86
C GLY A 205 -30.26 23.85 -6.24
N PRO A 206 -31.39 23.99 -6.95
CA PRO A 206 -31.38 24.78 -8.17
C PRO A 206 -30.77 26.15 -7.84
N LEU A 207 -29.74 26.55 -8.58
CA LEU A 207 -29.18 27.90 -8.46
C LEU A 207 -30.35 28.88 -8.52
N VAL A 208 -30.67 29.49 -7.38
CA VAL A 208 -31.44 30.72 -7.39
C VAL A 208 -30.49 31.73 -7.97
N HIS A 209 -30.53 31.89 -9.30
CA HIS A 209 -29.93 33.05 -9.95
C HIS A 209 -30.27 34.28 -9.11
N PRO A 210 -29.32 35.22 -8.86
CA PRO A 210 -29.64 36.46 -8.18
C PRO A 210 -30.86 37.05 -8.87
N ALA A 211 -31.94 37.16 -8.09
CA ALA A 211 -33.32 37.30 -8.53
C ALA A 211 -33.48 38.07 -9.85
N GLY A 212 -33.63 37.33 -10.95
CA GLY A 212 -34.67 37.70 -11.91
C GLY A 212 -36.02 37.50 -11.23
N PRO A 213 -37.03 38.36 -11.45
CA PRO A 213 -38.34 38.17 -10.85
C PRO A 213 -38.82 36.73 -11.11
N SER A 214 -39.34 36.05 -10.07
CA SER A 214 -39.96 34.74 -10.22
C SER A 214 -40.87 34.79 -11.45
N PRO A 215 -40.68 33.88 -12.41
CA PRO A 215 -41.37 33.99 -13.67
C PRO A 215 -42.88 33.88 -13.38
N PRO A 216 -43.73 34.69 -14.04
CA PRO A 216 -45.14 34.77 -13.70
C PRO A 216 -45.83 33.39 -13.75
N PRO A 217 -46.91 33.18 -12.98
CA PRO A 217 -47.67 31.93 -13.01
C PRO A 217 -48.03 31.54 -14.45
N GLY A 218 -47.75 30.29 -14.85
CA GLY A 218 -47.98 29.77 -16.20
C GLY A 218 -46.77 29.81 -17.15
N THR A 219 -45.65 30.42 -16.75
CA THR A 219 -44.39 30.39 -17.53
C THR A 219 -43.74 29.01 -17.60
N ALA A 220 -43.83 28.22 -16.53
CA ALA A 220 -43.37 26.82 -16.51
C ALA A 220 -44.18 25.96 -17.51
N GLU A 221 -45.52 26.05 -17.48
CA GLU A 221 -46.40 25.36 -18.43
C GLU A 221 -46.15 25.82 -19.87
N ALA A 222 -45.90 27.11 -20.10
CA ALA A 222 -45.57 27.64 -21.42
C ALA A 222 -44.21 27.12 -21.92
N ALA A 223 -43.20 26.99 -21.05
CA ALA A 223 -41.92 26.41 -21.37
C ALA A 223 -42.04 24.90 -21.67
N GLU A 224 -42.79 24.16 -20.86
CA GLU A 224 -43.09 22.74 -21.11
C GLU A 224 -43.79 22.54 -22.46
N HIS A 225 -44.83 23.33 -22.75
CA HIS A 225 -45.51 23.29 -24.05
C HIS A 225 -44.60 23.67 -25.21
N MET A 226 -43.65 24.58 -25.01
CA MET A 226 -42.69 24.97 -26.04
C MET A 226 -41.73 23.80 -26.36
N VAL A 227 -41.17 23.15 -25.34
CA VAL A 227 -40.26 22.02 -25.51
C VAL A 227 -41.00 20.78 -26.04
N ALA A 228 -42.24 20.55 -25.64
CA ALA A 228 -43.06 19.43 -26.12
C ALA A 228 -43.42 19.52 -27.62
N ARG A 229 -43.31 20.71 -28.24
CA ARG A 229 -43.50 20.91 -29.69
C ARG A 229 -42.26 20.56 -30.52
N LEU A 230 -41.11 20.36 -29.89
CA LEU A 230 -39.90 19.97 -30.60
C LEU A 230 -40.04 18.54 -31.16
N PRO A 231 -39.53 18.28 -32.38
CA PRO A 231 -39.51 16.93 -32.94
C PRO A 231 -38.58 15.99 -32.14
N GLU A 232 -37.61 16.58 -31.45
CA GLU A 232 -36.66 15.90 -30.58
C GLU A 232 -37.29 15.58 -29.21
N GLY A 233 -36.86 14.47 -28.63
CA GLY A 233 -37.13 14.16 -27.23
C GLY A 233 -36.25 15.01 -26.31
N VAL A 234 -36.82 15.49 -25.21
CA VAL A 234 -36.05 16.11 -24.13
C VAL A 234 -36.46 15.47 -22.81
N CYS A 235 -35.50 15.11 -21.97
CA CYS A 235 -35.75 14.77 -20.58
C CYS A 235 -34.74 15.45 -19.66
N ALA A 236 -35.18 15.83 -18.46
CA ALA A 236 -34.31 16.32 -17.41
C ALA A 236 -34.01 15.18 -16.43
N LEU A 237 -32.74 15.07 -16.04
CA LEU A 237 -32.28 14.16 -14.99
C LEU A 237 -31.84 14.98 -13.79
N ASP A 238 -32.11 14.51 -12.58
CA ASP A 238 -31.39 14.98 -11.39
C ASP A 238 -29.92 14.50 -11.44
N ILE A 239 -29.12 14.93 -10.45
CA ILE A 239 -27.72 14.50 -10.38
C ILE A 239 -27.60 12.98 -10.28
N ASP A 240 -28.52 12.29 -9.59
CA ASP A 240 -28.53 10.82 -9.42
C ASP A 240 -29.04 10.04 -10.64
N GLY A 241 -29.35 10.75 -11.73
CA GLY A 241 -29.78 10.19 -13.01
C GLY A 241 -31.26 9.81 -13.08
N ARG A 242 -32.09 10.28 -12.14
CA ARG A 242 -33.54 10.05 -12.16
C ARG A 242 -34.22 11.09 -13.02
N VAL A 243 -35.22 10.68 -13.78
CA VAL A 243 -35.96 11.60 -14.66
C VAL A 243 -36.87 12.48 -13.82
N THR A 244 -36.67 13.80 -13.89
CA THR A 244 -37.53 14.79 -13.21
C THR A 244 -38.59 15.36 -14.14
N SER A 245 -38.32 15.42 -15.45
CA SER A 245 -39.29 15.77 -16.48
C SER A 245 -38.97 15.06 -17.80
N VAL A 246 -40.00 14.77 -18.61
CA VAL A 246 -39.85 14.10 -19.90
C VAL A 246 -40.90 14.57 -20.90
N THR A 247 -40.48 14.89 -22.12
CA THR A 247 -41.43 15.26 -23.18
C THR A 247 -42.12 14.02 -23.76
N PRO A 248 -43.33 14.17 -24.34
CA PRO A 248 -43.99 13.07 -25.05
C PRO A 248 -43.15 12.48 -26.19
N SER A 249 -42.34 13.32 -26.87
CA SER A 249 -41.40 12.87 -27.91
C SER A 249 -40.28 12.00 -27.31
N ALA A 250 -39.72 12.37 -26.15
CA ALA A 250 -38.71 11.56 -25.47
C ALA A 250 -39.28 10.21 -25.01
N ALA A 251 -40.45 10.19 -24.37
CA ALA A 251 -41.10 8.94 -23.95
C ALA A 251 -41.32 7.98 -25.13
N ARG A 252 -41.73 8.52 -26.29
CA ARG A 252 -41.92 7.74 -27.53
C ARG A 252 -40.61 7.18 -28.08
N LEU A 253 -39.54 8.00 -28.13
CA LEU A 253 -38.23 7.59 -28.63
C LEU A 253 -37.56 6.55 -27.71
N LEU A 254 -37.68 6.73 -26.39
CA LEU A 254 -37.19 5.78 -25.39
C LEU A 254 -38.00 4.47 -25.36
N GLY A 255 -39.24 4.49 -25.88
CA GLY A 255 -40.12 3.33 -25.89
C GLY A 255 -40.71 2.98 -24.52
N ALA A 256 -40.80 3.95 -23.60
CA ALA A 256 -41.33 3.76 -22.26
C ALA A 256 -42.35 4.87 -21.93
N PRO A 257 -43.48 4.54 -21.26
CA PRO A 257 -44.44 5.55 -20.81
C PRO A 257 -43.80 6.58 -19.88
N ALA A 258 -44.17 7.86 -20.02
CA ALA A 258 -43.63 8.95 -19.21
C ALA A 258 -43.81 8.71 -17.69
N GLU A 259 -44.96 8.14 -17.30
CA GLU A 259 -45.29 7.77 -15.92
C GLU A 259 -44.33 6.76 -15.28
N HIS A 260 -43.70 5.89 -16.08
CA HIS A 260 -42.70 4.94 -15.60
C HIS A 260 -41.29 5.53 -15.58
N LEU A 261 -41.04 6.57 -16.38
CA LEU A 261 -39.74 7.24 -16.45
C LEU A 261 -39.58 8.23 -15.28
N ILE A 262 -40.60 9.03 -14.98
CA ILE A 262 -40.54 10.04 -13.91
C ILE A 262 -40.18 9.41 -12.55
N GLY A 263 -39.15 9.93 -11.90
CA GLY A 263 -38.63 9.46 -10.61
C GLY A 263 -37.73 8.21 -10.69
N ALA A 264 -37.68 7.54 -11.84
CA ALA A 264 -36.84 6.37 -12.09
C ALA A 264 -35.60 6.73 -12.92
N ARG A 265 -34.59 5.87 -12.90
CA ARG A 265 -33.47 6.00 -13.83
C ARG A 265 -33.85 5.37 -15.17
N PRO A 266 -33.57 6.01 -16.33
CA PRO A 266 -34.01 5.50 -17.63
C PRO A 266 -33.61 4.03 -17.88
N TRP A 267 -32.39 3.64 -17.49
CA TRP A 267 -31.85 2.28 -17.63
C TRP A 267 -32.36 1.25 -16.61
N GLU A 268 -33.14 1.66 -15.61
CA GLU A 268 -33.90 0.75 -14.75
C GLU A 268 -35.24 0.38 -15.39
N VAL A 269 -35.82 1.31 -16.16
CA VAL A 269 -37.10 1.13 -16.86
C VAL A 269 -36.90 0.38 -18.18
N ALA A 270 -35.83 0.71 -18.92
CA ALA A 270 -35.48 0.07 -20.17
C ALA A 270 -33.99 -0.34 -20.18
N PRO A 271 -33.67 -1.63 -19.97
CA PRO A 271 -32.28 -2.08 -19.78
C PRO A 271 -31.31 -1.75 -20.92
N TRP A 272 -31.79 -1.60 -22.17
CA TRP A 272 -30.95 -1.23 -23.31
C TRP A 272 -30.39 0.21 -23.21
N LEU A 273 -31.04 1.09 -22.43
CA LEU A 273 -30.54 2.44 -22.17
C LEU A 273 -29.29 2.46 -21.30
N ARG A 274 -28.96 1.32 -20.68
CA ARG A 274 -27.76 1.16 -19.88
C ARG A 274 -26.51 1.44 -20.71
N ASP A 275 -26.43 0.83 -21.88
CA ASP A 275 -25.31 0.96 -22.79
C ASP A 275 -25.40 2.27 -23.60
N ALA A 276 -26.60 2.84 -23.73
CA ALA A 276 -26.87 4.02 -24.55
C ALA A 276 -26.69 5.37 -23.83
N LEU A 277 -26.98 5.43 -22.52
CA LEU A 277 -27.13 6.70 -21.79
C LEU A 277 -26.30 6.78 -20.52
N TYR A 278 -25.91 5.65 -19.91
CA TYR A 278 -25.22 5.69 -18.62
C TYR A 278 -23.81 6.28 -18.71
N ASP A 279 -23.03 5.89 -19.73
CA ASP A 279 -21.68 6.43 -19.92
C ASP A 279 -21.70 7.91 -20.36
N PRO A 280 -22.58 8.35 -21.28
CA PRO A 280 -22.80 9.78 -21.55
C PRO A 280 -23.17 10.59 -20.31
N TYR A 281 -24.05 10.05 -19.47
CA TYR A 281 -24.43 10.65 -18.19
C TYR A 281 -23.22 10.78 -17.25
N ARG A 282 -22.46 9.70 -17.03
CA ARG A 282 -21.26 9.73 -16.17
C ARG A 282 -20.20 10.69 -16.70
N ALA A 283 -19.95 10.65 -18.00
CA ALA A 283 -19.01 11.54 -18.65
C ALA A 283 -19.42 13.01 -18.45
N ALA A 284 -20.69 13.35 -18.64
CA ALA A 284 -21.20 14.71 -18.44
C ALA A 284 -21.13 15.16 -16.97
N VAL A 285 -21.45 14.28 -16.02
CA VAL A 285 -21.35 14.58 -14.58
C VAL A 285 -19.91 14.82 -14.15
N VAL A 286 -18.98 13.91 -14.49
CA VAL A 286 -17.58 14.01 -14.06
C VAL A 286 -16.87 15.15 -14.78
N SER A 287 -17.02 15.25 -16.10
CA SER A 287 -16.35 16.28 -16.89
C SER A 287 -16.98 17.65 -16.79
N GLY A 288 -18.25 17.76 -16.36
CA GLY A 288 -19.00 19.02 -16.43
C GLY A 288 -19.17 19.58 -17.85
N ARG A 289 -18.91 18.78 -18.90
CA ARG A 289 -19.03 19.17 -20.32
C ARG A 289 -20.22 18.47 -20.98
N PRO A 290 -20.83 19.09 -22.01
CA PRO A 290 -21.82 18.40 -22.83
C PRO A 290 -21.19 17.22 -23.58
N THR A 291 -21.89 16.08 -23.58
CA THR A 291 -21.47 14.84 -24.26
C THR A 291 -22.53 14.42 -25.27
N SER A 292 -22.12 13.68 -26.31
CA SER A 292 -23.08 13.09 -27.25
C SER A 292 -22.65 11.69 -27.66
N GLU A 293 -23.63 10.78 -27.73
CA GLU A 293 -23.41 9.41 -28.17
C GLU A 293 -24.60 8.89 -28.99
N ALA A 294 -24.29 8.20 -30.10
CA ALA A 294 -25.29 7.56 -30.93
C ALA A 294 -25.37 6.06 -30.56
N CYS A 295 -26.58 5.59 -30.27
CA CYS A 295 -26.82 4.21 -29.88
C CYS A 295 -27.99 3.61 -30.67
N LEU A 296 -27.93 2.30 -30.89
CA LEU A 296 -29.02 1.54 -31.51
C LEU A 296 -30.06 1.18 -30.46
N ARG A 297 -31.27 1.74 -30.59
CA ARG A 297 -32.46 1.20 -29.94
C ARG A 297 -32.87 -0.09 -30.67
N PRO A 298 -32.89 -1.25 -30.01
CA PRO A 298 -33.26 -2.51 -30.66
C PRO A 298 -34.72 -2.48 -31.19
N PRO A 299 -34.99 -3.07 -32.38
CA PRO A 299 -34.04 -3.82 -33.21
C PRO A 299 -33.23 -2.97 -34.21
N ASP A 300 -33.69 -1.80 -34.64
CA ASP A 300 -33.14 -1.11 -35.83
C ASP A 300 -33.23 0.43 -35.83
N GLN A 301 -33.55 1.09 -34.70
CA GLN A 301 -33.69 2.54 -34.64
C GLN A 301 -32.47 3.21 -33.99
N TRP A 302 -31.71 3.99 -34.74
CA TRP A 302 -30.59 4.76 -34.19
C TRP A 302 -31.07 6.04 -33.53
N LEU A 303 -30.60 6.27 -32.30
CA LEU A 303 -30.88 7.48 -31.52
C LEU A 303 -29.58 8.13 -31.10
N ASN A 304 -29.54 9.45 -31.12
CA ASN A 304 -28.46 10.24 -30.53
C ASN A 304 -28.91 10.82 -29.20
N PHE A 305 -28.09 10.62 -28.18
CA PHE A 305 -28.26 11.15 -26.83
C PHE A 305 -27.22 12.24 -26.60
N ALA A 306 -27.65 13.50 -26.55
CA ALA A 306 -26.81 14.61 -26.15
C ALA A 306 -27.13 15.02 -24.71
N VAL A 307 -26.16 14.93 -23.80
CA VAL A 307 -26.32 15.21 -22.37
C VAL A 307 -25.66 16.56 -22.07
N TYR A 308 -26.40 17.46 -21.42
CA TYR A 308 -25.97 18.80 -21.04
C TYR A 308 -25.99 18.92 -19.52
N PRO A 309 -24.83 18.97 -18.85
CA PRO A 309 -24.76 19.16 -17.41
C PRO A 309 -25.12 20.60 -17.04
N GLY A 310 -25.76 20.77 -15.89
CA GLY A 310 -26.11 22.05 -15.29
C GLY A 310 -26.03 21.99 -13.77
N ALA A 311 -26.23 23.13 -13.11
CA ALA A 311 -26.07 23.22 -11.66
C ALA A 311 -27.13 22.42 -10.88
N SER A 312 -28.30 22.17 -11.45
CA SER A 312 -29.43 21.49 -10.81
C SER A 312 -29.68 20.06 -11.32
N GLY A 313 -28.80 19.52 -12.17
CA GLY A 313 -29.01 18.25 -12.86
C GLY A 313 -28.56 18.30 -14.32
N LEU A 314 -29.09 17.41 -15.14
CA LEU A 314 -28.72 17.28 -16.55
C LEU A 314 -29.93 17.40 -17.46
N THR A 315 -29.74 17.93 -18.67
CA THR A 315 -30.72 17.87 -19.75
C THR A 315 -30.25 16.89 -20.80
N VAL A 316 -31.08 15.93 -21.18
CA VAL A 316 -30.81 14.97 -22.24
C VAL A 316 -31.69 15.29 -23.43
N ARG A 317 -31.07 15.48 -24.59
CA ARG A 317 -31.73 15.66 -25.88
C ARG A 317 -31.60 14.38 -26.68
N ILE A 318 -32.71 13.87 -27.17
CA ILE A 318 -32.84 12.59 -27.85
C ILE A 318 -33.36 12.86 -29.25
N SER A 319 -32.58 12.54 -30.27
CA SER A 319 -32.97 12.70 -31.67
C SER A 319 -32.76 11.40 -32.43
N GLU A 320 -33.52 11.19 -33.50
CA GLU A 320 -33.19 10.10 -34.43
C GLU A 320 -31.86 10.42 -35.12
N ALA A 321 -30.97 9.43 -35.20
CA ALA A 321 -29.73 9.54 -35.94
C ALA A 321 -29.86 8.77 -37.27
N PRO A 322 -29.45 9.33 -38.41
CA PRO A 322 -29.29 8.51 -39.62
C PRO A 322 -28.30 7.39 -39.28
N GLY A 323 -28.65 6.14 -39.61
CA GLY A 323 -28.02 4.90 -39.09
C GLY A 323 -26.54 4.66 -39.41
N ASN A 324 -25.75 5.71 -39.67
CA ASN A 324 -24.30 5.69 -39.71
C ASN A 324 -23.76 7.14 -39.51
N GLY A 325 -23.38 7.49 -38.28
CA GLY A 325 -22.47 8.62 -38.01
C GLY A 325 -23.10 10.00 -37.75
N ALA A 326 -23.02 10.40 -36.47
CA ALA A 326 -22.90 11.76 -35.93
C ALA A 326 -23.38 12.95 -36.79
N ASP A 327 -24.63 13.38 -36.57
CA ASP A 327 -24.93 14.81 -36.67
C ASP A 327 -24.31 15.50 -35.46
N ALA A 328 -23.22 16.23 -35.68
CA ALA A 328 -22.53 16.96 -34.64
C ALA A 328 -23.44 18.05 -34.06
N VAL A 329 -23.71 17.95 -32.76
CA VAL A 329 -24.46 18.96 -32.03
C VAL A 329 -23.51 20.09 -31.64
N PRO A 330 -23.84 21.38 -31.86
CA PRO A 330 -22.96 22.48 -31.48
C PRO A 330 -22.61 22.45 -29.99
N GLY A 331 -21.33 22.28 -29.66
CA GLY A 331 -20.81 22.30 -28.30
C GLY A 331 -20.81 20.98 -27.52
N ALA A 332 -21.30 19.87 -28.10
CA ALA A 332 -21.15 18.54 -27.52
C ALA A 332 -20.01 17.79 -28.20
N GLU A 333 -19.05 17.31 -27.44
CA GLU A 333 -17.94 16.51 -27.96
C GLU A 333 -18.37 15.03 -28.04
N PRO A 334 -18.08 14.32 -29.15
CA PRO A 334 -18.30 12.89 -29.20
C PRO A 334 -17.42 12.21 -28.16
N ILE A 335 -18.01 11.29 -27.40
CA ILE A 335 -17.26 10.49 -26.44
C ILE A 335 -16.22 9.69 -27.22
N PRO A 336 -14.93 9.70 -26.83
CA PRO A 336 -13.92 8.89 -27.49
C PRO A 336 -14.41 7.44 -27.52
N ALA A 337 -14.47 6.84 -28.71
CA ALA A 337 -14.94 5.46 -28.86
C ALA A 337 -14.10 4.55 -27.95
N ALA A 338 -14.68 4.13 -26.82
CA ALA A 338 -14.12 3.05 -26.03
C ALA A 338 -14.08 1.83 -26.95
N ARG A 339 -12.90 1.23 -27.08
CA ARG A 339 -12.62 0.12 -27.99
C ARG A 339 -13.70 -0.98 -27.86
N ASP A 340 -14.22 -1.38 -29.02
CA ASP A 340 -15.07 -2.53 -29.35
C ASP A 340 -15.55 -3.45 -28.20
N ASN A 341 -16.89 -3.59 -28.13
CA ASN A 341 -17.67 -4.70 -27.56
C ASN A 341 -17.24 -5.25 -26.18
N GLU A 342 -17.66 -4.59 -25.10
CA GLU A 342 -17.88 -5.24 -23.80
C GLU A 342 -19.02 -4.53 -23.03
N PRO A 343 -19.94 -5.26 -22.37
CA PRO A 343 -21.11 -4.66 -21.73
C PRO A 343 -20.73 -3.84 -20.48
N PRO A 344 -21.16 -2.58 -20.36
CA PRO A 344 -20.85 -1.74 -19.22
C PRO A 344 -21.92 -1.88 -18.13
N LEU A 345 -21.50 -2.30 -16.93
CA LEU A 345 -21.80 -1.61 -15.68
C LEU A 345 -21.37 -2.38 -14.44
N THR A 346 -20.13 -2.13 -14.04
CA THR A 346 -19.45 -2.47 -12.77
C THR A 346 -17.96 -2.17 -12.91
N HIS A 347 -17.43 -2.18 -14.14
CA HIS A 347 -16.00 -2.27 -14.41
C HIS A 347 -15.10 -1.11 -13.94
N ALA A 348 -15.53 0.16 -13.85
CA ALA A 348 -14.57 1.24 -13.53
C ALA A 348 -13.99 1.18 -12.10
N GLY A 349 -14.85 0.94 -11.09
CA GLY A 349 -14.38 0.70 -9.71
C GLY A 349 -13.63 -0.62 -9.59
N VAL A 350 -14.10 -1.66 -10.28
CA VAL A 350 -13.44 -2.97 -10.33
C VAL A 350 -12.04 -2.88 -10.97
N LEU A 351 -11.92 -2.21 -12.11
CA LEU A 351 -10.67 -1.93 -12.82
C LEU A 351 -9.75 -1.11 -11.94
N TYR A 352 -10.25 -0.06 -11.29
CA TYR A 352 -9.47 0.72 -10.34
C TYR A 352 -8.87 -0.19 -9.27
N HIS A 353 -9.68 -0.97 -8.55
CA HIS A 353 -9.18 -1.84 -7.48
C HIS A 353 -8.24 -2.95 -7.99
N VAL A 354 -8.54 -3.56 -9.15
CA VAL A 354 -7.71 -4.61 -9.75
C VAL A 354 -6.37 -4.05 -10.23
N LEU A 355 -6.34 -2.93 -10.94
CA LEU A 355 -5.10 -2.27 -11.39
C LEU A 355 -4.30 -1.70 -10.21
N HIS A 356 -5.00 -1.11 -9.24
CA HIS A 356 -4.39 -0.56 -8.04
C HIS A 356 -3.67 -1.65 -7.27
N LEU A 357 -4.39 -2.74 -6.95
CA LEU A 357 -3.81 -3.85 -6.21
C LEU A 357 -2.74 -4.57 -7.04
N ALA A 358 -2.94 -4.80 -8.35
CA ALA A 358 -1.93 -5.44 -9.19
C ALA A 358 -0.60 -4.66 -9.18
N SER A 359 -0.66 -3.33 -9.23
CA SER A 359 0.53 -2.49 -9.19
C SER A 359 1.17 -2.47 -7.80
N ALA A 360 0.39 -2.28 -6.73
CA ALA A 360 0.93 -2.30 -5.36
C ALA A 360 1.56 -3.67 -5.02
N LEU A 361 0.89 -4.75 -5.41
CA LEU A 361 1.42 -6.11 -5.30
C LEU A 361 2.63 -6.35 -6.19
N THR A 362 2.87 -5.57 -7.24
CA THR A 362 4.08 -5.68 -8.06
C THR A 362 5.31 -5.09 -7.35
N GLU A 363 5.11 -4.07 -6.52
CA GLU A 363 6.16 -3.44 -5.72
C GLU A 363 6.53 -4.26 -4.47
N ALA A 364 5.64 -5.12 -4.00
CA ALA A 364 5.89 -6.02 -2.87
C ALA A 364 6.99 -7.05 -3.19
N VAL A 365 8.03 -7.08 -2.34
CA VAL A 365 9.22 -7.93 -2.52
C VAL A 365 9.07 -9.21 -1.70
N GLY A 366 8.79 -9.07 -0.40
CA GLY A 366 8.65 -10.18 0.54
C GLY A 366 7.20 -10.56 0.83
N VAL A 367 7.00 -11.69 1.51
CA VAL A 367 5.65 -12.19 1.85
C VAL A 367 4.92 -11.23 2.80
N GLU A 368 5.64 -10.62 3.74
CA GLU A 368 5.08 -9.64 4.68
C GLU A 368 4.59 -8.38 3.95
N ASP A 369 5.33 -7.89 2.96
CA ASP A 369 4.91 -6.76 2.12
C ASP A 369 3.59 -7.06 1.43
N VAL A 370 3.46 -8.25 0.83
CA VAL A 370 2.23 -8.67 0.17
C VAL A 370 1.07 -8.71 1.16
N VAL A 371 1.24 -9.28 2.35
CA VAL A 371 0.19 -9.31 3.39
C VAL A 371 -0.25 -7.90 3.76
N ASN A 372 0.70 -7.00 4.00
CA ASN A 372 0.43 -5.63 4.41
C ASN A 372 -0.29 -4.84 3.31
N THR A 373 0.18 -4.92 2.05
CA THR A 373 -0.49 -4.31 0.89
C THR A 373 -1.93 -4.78 0.77
N VAL A 374 -2.18 -6.09 0.87
CA VAL A 374 -3.53 -6.65 0.78
C VAL A 374 -4.40 -6.18 1.95
N ALA A 375 -3.87 -6.19 3.16
CA ALA A 375 -4.61 -5.73 4.33
C ALA A 375 -4.97 -4.24 4.23
N ASP A 376 -4.04 -3.39 3.82
CA ASP A 376 -4.23 -1.94 3.85
C ASP A 376 -5.06 -1.42 2.67
N ASP A 377 -5.03 -2.10 1.51
CA ASP A 377 -5.76 -1.66 0.31
C ASP A 377 -7.10 -2.38 0.11
N ILE A 378 -7.23 -3.66 0.51
CA ILE A 378 -8.46 -4.43 0.28
C ILE A 378 -9.44 -4.31 1.45
N LEU A 379 -8.98 -4.34 2.71
CA LEU A 379 -9.89 -4.31 3.86
C LEU A 379 -10.84 -3.09 3.83
N PRO A 380 -10.33 -1.85 3.63
CA PRO A 380 -11.17 -0.66 3.63
C PRO A 380 -12.10 -0.58 2.42
N ALA A 381 -11.60 -0.94 1.24
CA ALA A 381 -12.32 -0.80 -0.02
C ALA A 381 -13.60 -1.66 -0.07
N TYR A 382 -13.59 -2.82 0.58
CA TYR A 382 -14.70 -3.76 0.59
C TYR A 382 -15.44 -3.81 1.93
N GLY A 383 -15.10 -2.96 2.91
CA GLY A 383 -15.78 -2.92 4.21
C GLY A 383 -15.61 -4.19 5.05
N SER A 384 -14.63 -5.04 4.72
CA SER A 384 -14.29 -6.21 5.54
C SER A 384 -13.56 -5.77 6.80
N ARG A 385 -13.83 -6.44 7.91
CA ARG A 385 -13.26 -6.11 9.24
C ARG A 385 -12.00 -6.91 9.55
N ALA A 386 -11.84 -8.08 8.93
CA ALA A 386 -10.68 -8.92 9.16
C ALA A 386 -10.25 -9.67 7.90
N LEU A 387 -8.95 -9.96 7.84
CA LEU A 387 -8.28 -10.66 6.76
C LEU A 387 -7.37 -11.74 7.33
N ALA A 388 -7.33 -12.90 6.69
CA ALA A 388 -6.33 -13.94 6.95
C ALA A 388 -5.86 -14.56 5.64
N ILE A 389 -4.55 -14.70 5.48
CA ILE A 389 -3.93 -15.40 4.35
C ILE A 389 -3.31 -16.67 4.89
N LEU A 390 -3.79 -17.80 4.38
CA LEU A 390 -3.31 -19.11 4.74
C LEU A 390 -2.72 -19.80 3.54
N THR A 391 -1.68 -20.59 3.75
CA THR A 391 -1.04 -21.38 2.70
C THR A 391 -1.10 -22.86 2.99
N ALA A 392 -1.13 -23.65 1.92
CA ALA A 392 -1.12 -25.09 1.98
C ALA A 392 0.32 -25.59 1.74
N GLU A 393 0.98 -26.06 2.79
CA GLU A 393 2.32 -26.65 2.72
C GLU A 393 2.29 -28.10 3.21
N SER A 394 2.71 -29.06 2.38
CA SER A 394 2.84 -30.48 2.77
C SER A 394 1.60 -31.08 3.44
N GLY A 395 0.40 -30.65 3.02
CA GLY A 395 -0.88 -31.08 3.61
C GLY A 395 -1.22 -30.44 4.96
N ARG A 396 -0.59 -29.32 5.33
CA ARG A 396 -0.91 -28.51 6.51
C ARG A 396 -1.23 -27.07 6.10
N VAL A 397 -2.11 -26.43 6.87
CA VAL A 397 -2.38 -25.00 6.73
C VAL A 397 -1.30 -24.27 7.52
N ARG A 398 -0.73 -23.20 6.97
CA ARG A 398 0.07 -22.26 7.74
C ARG A 398 -0.48 -20.85 7.54
N LEU A 399 -0.78 -20.17 8.64
CA LEU A 399 -1.15 -18.76 8.60
C LEU A 399 0.10 -17.95 8.24
N ILE A 400 0.02 -17.18 7.16
CA ILE A 400 1.12 -16.32 6.70
C ILE A 400 0.95 -14.89 7.22
N GLY A 401 -0.29 -14.44 7.34
CA GLY A 401 -0.57 -13.09 7.77
C GLY A 401 -2.04 -12.90 8.10
N HIS A 402 -2.33 -11.99 9.02
CA HIS A 402 -3.69 -11.67 9.43
C HIS A 402 -3.83 -10.22 9.90
N ARG A 403 -5.05 -9.70 9.83
CA ARG A 403 -5.43 -8.37 10.31
C ARG A 403 -6.86 -8.45 10.86
N GLY A 404 -7.17 -7.77 11.96
CA GLY A 404 -8.52 -7.69 12.51
C GLY A 404 -9.06 -8.93 13.26
N TYR A 405 -8.36 -10.08 13.21
CA TYR A 405 -8.68 -11.25 14.03
C TYR A 405 -8.09 -11.17 15.45
N SER A 406 -8.79 -11.74 16.44
CA SER A 406 -8.27 -11.87 17.81
C SER A 406 -7.17 -12.94 17.90
N PRO A 407 -6.22 -12.82 18.85
CA PRO A 407 -5.15 -13.81 19.03
C PRO A 407 -5.65 -15.24 19.24
N GLU A 408 -6.80 -15.41 19.89
CA GLU A 408 -7.43 -16.71 20.13
C GLU A 408 -7.95 -17.38 18.84
N VAL A 409 -8.42 -16.58 17.87
CA VAL A 409 -8.87 -17.07 16.56
C VAL A 409 -7.66 -17.38 15.68
N VAL A 410 -6.62 -16.56 15.76
CA VAL A 410 -5.34 -16.76 15.06
C VAL A 410 -4.66 -18.07 15.47
N ALA A 411 -4.58 -18.35 16.77
CA ALA A 411 -3.96 -19.58 17.28
C ALA A 411 -4.63 -20.87 16.78
N ARG A 412 -5.94 -20.82 16.45
CA ARG A 412 -6.66 -21.97 15.89
C ARG A 412 -6.23 -22.29 14.46
N TYR A 413 -5.77 -21.29 13.70
CA TYR A 413 -5.28 -21.52 12.35
C TYR A 413 -3.89 -22.18 12.33
N ASP A 414 -3.04 -21.87 13.31
CA ASP A 414 -1.65 -22.35 13.38
C ASP A 414 -1.52 -23.83 13.81
N ASP A 415 -2.46 -24.32 14.63
CA ASP A 415 -2.46 -25.71 15.16
C ASP A 415 -3.43 -26.67 14.43
N SER A 416 -4.08 -26.23 13.36
CA SER A 416 -5.09 -27.04 12.67
C SER A 416 -4.50 -28.00 11.64
N LEU A 417 -4.79 -29.30 11.80
CA LEU A 417 -4.62 -30.28 10.72
C LEU A 417 -5.54 -29.87 9.56
N TRP A 418 -5.04 -29.91 8.32
CA TRP A 418 -5.82 -29.65 7.11
C TRP A 418 -6.95 -30.70 6.97
N ARG A 419 -8.09 -30.45 7.61
CA ARG A 419 -9.28 -31.30 7.49
C ARG A 419 -10.16 -30.74 6.39
N SER A 420 -10.65 -31.60 5.51
CA SER A 420 -11.60 -31.24 4.44
C SER A 420 -12.93 -30.66 4.96
N SER A 421 -13.14 -30.63 6.28
CA SER A 421 -14.30 -30.09 6.97
C SER A 421 -14.20 -28.59 7.29
N GLU A 422 -13.09 -27.92 6.99
CA GLU A 422 -12.97 -26.45 7.15
C GLU A 422 -13.23 -25.71 5.83
N PRO A 423 -13.90 -24.53 5.84
CA PRO A 423 -14.23 -23.79 4.63
C PRO A 423 -13.02 -23.37 3.81
N GLY A 424 -11.96 -22.86 4.47
CA GLY A 424 -10.71 -22.52 3.80
C GLY A 424 -10.06 -23.73 3.13
N ALA A 425 -10.09 -24.89 3.80
CA ALA A 425 -9.54 -26.13 3.25
C ALA A 425 -10.34 -26.63 2.03
N ARG A 426 -11.67 -26.48 2.06
CA ARG A 426 -12.56 -26.85 0.96
C ARG A 426 -12.43 -25.92 -0.24
N SER A 427 -12.32 -24.61 -0.01
CA SER A 427 -12.04 -23.60 -1.06
C SER A 427 -10.77 -23.95 -1.83
N VAL A 428 -9.69 -24.29 -1.12
CA VAL A 428 -8.43 -24.68 -1.73
C VAL A 428 -8.52 -26.00 -2.50
N ALA A 429 -9.19 -27.01 -1.93
CA ALA A 429 -9.35 -28.32 -2.55
C ALA A 429 -10.17 -28.25 -3.86
N LEU A 430 -11.18 -27.36 -3.91
CA LEU A 430 -12.06 -27.19 -5.06
C LEU A 430 -11.53 -26.16 -6.07
N GLY A 431 -10.66 -25.24 -5.64
CA GLY A 431 -10.10 -24.20 -6.49
C GLY A 431 -11.12 -23.15 -6.93
N HIS A 432 -12.25 -23.02 -6.23
CA HIS A 432 -13.26 -22.00 -6.50
C HIS A 432 -13.58 -21.17 -5.25
N PRO A 433 -13.90 -19.87 -5.42
CA PRO A 433 -14.27 -19.01 -4.29
C PRO A 433 -15.56 -19.48 -3.63
N MET A 434 -15.69 -19.26 -2.33
CA MET A 434 -16.87 -19.56 -1.54
C MET A 434 -17.29 -18.33 -0.75
N PHE A 435 -18.58 -17.98 -0.79
CA PHE A 435 -19.14 -16.79 -0.17
C PHE A 435 -20.25 -17.21 0.78
N PHE A 436 -20.23 -16.66 1.99
CA PHE A 436 -21.22 -16.92 3.04
C PHE A 436 -21.75 -15.60 3.55
N GLU A 437 -23.04 -15.35 3.36
CA GLU A 437 -23.69 -14.08 3.68
C GLU A 437 -24.10 -13.99 5.16
N SER A 438 -24.07 -15.12 5.88
CA SER A 438 -24.39 -15.21 7.30
C SER A 438 -23.66 -16.36 8.01
N MET A 439 -23.52 -16.28 9.34
CA MET A 439 -23.03 -17.38 10.18
C MET A 439 -23.88 -18.64 10.02
N ALA A 440 -25.21 -18.51 9.94
CA ALA A 440 -26.12 -19.64 9.79
C ALA A 440 -25.88 -20.41 8.49
N GLU A 441 -25.58 -19.71 7.39
CA GLU A 441 -25.25 -20.33 6.10
C GLU A 441 -23.92 -21.09 6.18
N LEU A 442 -22.92 -20.50 6.84
CA LEU A 442 -21.62 -21.14 7.05
C LEU A 442 -21.73 -22.41 7.91
N ASP A 443 -22.45 -22.34 9.02
CA ASP A 443 -22.68 -23.46 9.93
C ASP A 443 -23.48 -24.59 9.27
N GLN A 444 -24.45 -24.26 8.40
CA GLN A 444 -25.19 -25.24 7.62
C GLN A 444 -24.29 -25.98 6.62
N ALA A 445 -23.39 -25.25 5.94
CA ALA A 445 -22.46 -25.82 4.98
C ALA A 445 -21.31 -26.61 5.65
N PHE A 446 -20.94 -26.23 6.87
CA PHE A 446 -19.87 -26.85 7.66
C PHE A 446 -20.28 -27.13 9.12
N PRO A 447 -21.14 -28.14 9.37
CA PRO A 447 -21.68 -28.42 10.70
C PRO A 447 -20.63 -28.80 11.75
N ALA A 448 -19.48 -29.33 11.32
CA ALA A 448 -18.36 -29.66 12.22
C ALA A 448 -17.73 -28.41 12.88
N ARG A 449 -18.04 -27.23 12.35
CA ARG A 449 -17.58 -25.92 12.83
C ARG A 449 -18.65 -25.20 13.67
N ALA A 450 -19.86 -25.75 13.77
CA ALA A 450 -20.99 -25.08 14.43
C ALA A 450 -20.65 -24.77 15.91
N GLY A 451 -20.90 -23.52 16.32
CA GLY A 451 -20.56 -23.01 17.67
C GLY A 451 -19.16 -22.40 17.79
N VAL A 452 -18.36 -22.39 16.71
CA VAL A 452 -17.11 -21.64 16.65
C VAL A 452 -17.41 -20.18 16.29
N HIS A 453 -17.43 -19.32 17.31
CA HIS A 453 -17.60 -17.88 17.12
C HIS A 453 -16.24 -17.18 16.98
N ASP A 454 -16.03 -16.53 15.84
CA ASP A 454 -14.90 -15.63 15.56
C ASP A 454 -15.32 -14.14 15.63
N GLY A 455 -16.58 -13.88 16.00
CA GLY A 455 -17.15 -12.54 16.10
C GLY A 455 -17.56 -11.92 14.76
N MET A 456 -17.58 -12.71 13.67
CA MET A 456 -17.89 -12.23 12.32
C MET A 456 -19.27 -12.70 11.85
N GLY A 457 -19.87 -11.96 10.93
CA GLY A 457 -21.21 -12.18 10.40
C GLY A 457 -21.27 -12.75 8.98
N ALA A 458 -20.23 -12.55 8.17
CA ALA A 458 -20.14 -13.05 6.78
C ALA A 458 -18.67 -13.25 6.36
N TRP A 459 -18.42 -14.08 5.35
CA TRP A 459 -17.07 -14.44 4.89
C TRP A 459 -16.98 -14.65 3.38
N ALA A 460 -15.84 -14.26 2.80
CA ALA A 460 -15.41 -14.66 1.47
C ALA A 460 -14.10 -15.47 1.56
N PHE A 461 -14.12 -16.70 1.06
CA PHE A 461 -12.96 -17.59 0.97
C PHE A 461 -12.48 -17.62 -0.47
N LEU A 462 -11.33 -17.01 -0.73
CA LEU A 462 -10.76 -16.82 -2.06
C LEU A 462 -9.56 -17.76 -2.22
N PRO A 463 -9.65 -18.80 -3.07
CA PRO A 463 -8.52 -19.69 -3.31
C PRO A 463 -7.40 -18.92 -3.99
N LEU A 464 -6.18 -19.08 -3.46
CA LEU A 464 -4.99 -18.47 -4.00
C LEU A 464 -4.36 -19.46 -4.98
N ILE A 465 -4.58 -19.23 -6.28
CA ILE A 465 -4.14 -20.12 -7.35
C ILE A 465 -3.05 -19.41 -8.16
N ALA A 466 -1.85 -19.96 -8.14
CA ALA A 466 -0.71 -19.49 -8.91
C ALA A 466 -0.18 -20.63 -9.78
N SER A 467 0.11 -20.36 -11.06
CA SER A 467 0.65 -21.35 -12.00
C SER A 467 -0.16 -22.67 -12.06
N GLY A 468 -1.48 -22.59 -11.93
CA GLY A 468 -2.39 -23.75 -11.95
C GLY A 468 -2.40 -24.60 -10.66
N ARG A 469 -1.69 -24.17 -9.61
CA ARG A 469 -1.65 -24.83 -8.30
C ARG A 469 -2.28 -23.93 -7.24
N THR A 470 -3.18 -24.48 -6.43
CA THR A 470 -3.68 -23.76 -5.26
C THR A 470 -2.63 -23.74 -4.15
N ILE A 471 -2.08 -22.56 -3.87
CA ILE A 471 -1.04 -22.34 -2.86
C ILE A 471 -1.62 -22.01 -1.48
N GLY A 472 -2.90 -21.65 -1.40
CA GLY A 472 -3.51 -21.20 -0.17
C GLY A 472 -4.93 -20.65 -0.34
N THR A 473 -5.44 -19.97 0.68
CA THR A 473 -6.69 -19.21 0.65
C THR A 473 -6.50 -17.86 1.32
N CYS A 474 -7.08 -16.83 0.74
CA CYS A 474 -7.33 -15.55 1.41
C CYS A 474 -8.76 -15.57 1.96
N ILE A 475 -8.93 -15.12 3.19
CA ILE A 475 -10.22 -15.04 3.88
C ILE A 475 -10.48 -13.58 4.18
N LEU A 476 -11.61 -13.07 3.69
CA LEU A 476 -12.18 -11.79 4.12
C LEU A 476 -13.35 -12.06 5.04
N ALA A 477 -13.41 -11.37 6.17
CA ALA A 477 -14.46 -11.49 7.16
C ALA A 477 -15.10 -10.14 7.48
N TYR A 478 -16.41 -10.15 7.67
CA TYR A 478 -17.26 -8.96 7.83
C TYR A 478 -17.92 -8.98 9.20
N ALA A 479 -18.10 -7.81 9.82
CA ALA A 479 -18.66 -7.71 11.17
C ALA A 479 -20.13 -8.17 11.27
N GLY A 480 -20.91 -7.98 10.20
CA GLY A 480 -22.32 -8.36 10.11
C GLY A 480 -22.64 -9.14 8.84
N PRO A 481 -23.92 -9.47 8.60
CA PRO A 481 -24.35 -10.09 7.36
C PRO A 481 -23.99 -9.23 6.15
N HIS A 482 -23.51 -9.86 5.08
CA HIS A 482 -23.06 -9.16 3.88
C HIS A 482 -23.54 -9.88 2.62
N ARG A 483 -24.22 -9.17 1.72
CA ARG A 483 -24.71 -9.74 0.45
C ARG A 483 -23.71 -9.50 -0.66
N PHE A 484 -23.17 -10.59 -1.21
CA PHE A 484 -22.17 -10.50 -2.27
C PHE A 484 -22.83 -10.43 -3.65
N THR A 485 -22.76 -9.29 -4.30
CA THR A 485 -23.28 -9.12 -5.67
C THR A 485 -22.44 -9.91 -6.70
N THR A 486 -23.00 -10.24 -7.86
CA THR A 486 -22.25 -10.92 -8.93
C THR A 486 -21.00 -10.16 -9.35
N GLY A 487 -21.08 -8.83 -9.41
CA GLY A 487 -19.94 -7.96 -9.71
C GLY A 487 -18.86 -8.07 -8.63
N GLU A 488 -19.23 -7.90 -7.36
CA GLU A 488 -18.31 -8.01 -6.22
C GLU A 488 -17.61 -9.37 -6.14
N ARG A 489 -18.35 -10.48 -6.33
CA ARG A 489 -17.79 -11.83 -6.36
C ARG A 489 -16.74 -11.97 -7.46
N ALA A 490 -16.99 -11.42 -8.65
CA ALA A 490 -16.03 -11.43 -9.75
C ALA A 490 -14.75 -10.66 -9.39
N VAL A 491 -14.87 -9.49 -8.75
CA VAL A 491 -13.69 -8.73 -8.31
C VAL A 491 -12.88 -9.48 -7.28
N LEU A 492 -13.51 -9.94 -6.20
CA LEU A 492 -12.83 -10.63 -5.12
C LEU A 492 -12.12 -11.89 -5.64
N THR A 493 -12.72 -12.58 -6.61
CA THR A 493 -12.08 -13.71 -7.29
C THR A 493 -10.82 -13.29 -8.06
N SER A 494 -10.90 -12.22 -8.85
CA SER A 494 -9.75 -11.67 -9.58
C SER A 494 -8.64 -11.18 -8.65
N LEU A 495 -8.99 -10.52 -7.54
CA LEU A 495 -8.03 -10.11 -6.51
C LEU A 495 -7.35 -11.32 -5.89
N GLY A 496 -8.09 -12.41 -5.61
CA GLY A 496 -7.51 -13.69 -5.16
C GLY A 496 -6.41 -14.21 -6.10
N GLY A 497 -6.60 -14.08 -7.41
CA GLY A 497 -5.59 -14.44 -8.42
C GLY A 497 -4.33 -13.55 -8.36
N LEU A 498 -4.51 -12.23 -8.22
CA LEU A 498 -3.39 -11.29 -8.09
C LEU A 498 -2.59 -11.51 -6.80
N ILE A 499 -3.29 -11.69 -5.67
CA ILE A 499 -2.69 -12.00 -4.38
C ILE A 499 -1.88 -13.31 -4.48
N ALA A 500 -2.43 -14.33 -5.16
CA ALA A 500 -1.75 -15.60 -5.35
C ALA A 500 -0.44 -15.45 -6.13
N GLN A 501 -0.44 -14.68 -7.24
CA GLN A 501 0.75 -14.43 -8.04
C GLN A 501 1.83 -13.69 -7.24
N ALA A 502 1.43 -12.66 -6.48
CA ALA A 502 2.34 -11.90 -5.65
C ALA A 502 2.94 -12.75 -4.53
N LEU A 503 2.13 -13.56 -3.85
CA LEU A 503 2.59 -14.48 -2.80
C LEU A 503 3.50 -15.58 -3.34
N ASP A 504 3.23 -16.16 -4.52
CA ASP A 504 4.10 -17.19 -5.12
C ASP A 504 5.47 -16.61 -5.48
N ARG A 505 5.49 -15.38 -6.04
CA ARG A 505 6.73 -14.63 -6.32
C ARG A 505 7.50 -14.29 -5.04
N ALA A 506 6.81 -13.72 -4.05
CA ALA A 506 7.40 -13.31 -2.79
C ALA A 506 7.96 -14.50 -2.00
N ARG A 507 7.23 -15.62 -1.96
CA ARG A 507 7.72 -16.88 -1.36
C ARG A 507 8.98 -17.38 -2.04
N LEU A 508 9.06 -17.31 -3.37
CA LEU A 508 10.26 -17.73 -4.11
C LEU A 508 11.45 -16.81 -3.78
N TYR A 509 11.20 -15.51 -3.63
CA TYR A 509 12.22 -14.54 -3.23
C TYR A 509 12.73 -14.82 -1.80
N ASP A 510 11.82 -14.91 -0.83
CA ASP A 510 12.16 -15.19 0.58
C ASP A 510 12.91 -16.53 0.73
N LYS A 511 12.48 -17.56 0.00
CA LYS A 511 13.16 -18.88 -0.02
C LYS A 511 14.59 -18.77 -0.55
N LYS A 512 14.81 -17.99 -1.61
CA LYS A 512 16.14 -17.78 -2.18
C LYS A 512 17.02 -17.01 -1.19
N LEU A 513 16.48 -15.99 -0.55
CA LEU A 513 17.19 -15.21 0.48
C LEU A 513 17.55 -16.09 1.69
N GLU A 514 16.64 -16.94 2.15
CA GLU A 514 16.90 -17.91 3.23
C GLU A 514 18.03 -18.88 2.86
N ILE A 515 18.04 -19.40 1.63
CA ILE A 515 19.10 -20.30 1.15
C ILE A 515 20.44 -19.56 1.02
N ALA A 516 20.43 -18.33 0.51
CA ALA A 516 21.61 -17.48 0.38
C ALA A 516 22.27 -17.24 1.75
N HIS A 517 21.49 -16.77 2.73
CA HIS A 517 21.96 -16.56 4.10
C HIS A 517 22.44 -17.85 4.77
N ALA A 518 21.70 -18.96 4.62
CA ALA A 518 22.09 -20.25 5.20
C ALA A 518 23.38 -20.82 4.58
N LEU A 519 23.62 -20.57 3.29
CA LEU A 519 24.87 -20.91 2.63
C LEU A 519 26.02 -20.05 3.17
N GLN A 520 25.83 -18.73 3.25
CA GLN A 520 26.83 -17.79 3.77
C GLN A 520 27.22 -18.10 5.22
N GLU A 521 26.25 -18.37 6.10
CA GLU A 521 26.47 -18.73 7.50
C GLU A 521 27.29 -20.03 7.64
N ARG A 522 27.07 -21.01 6.76
CA ARG A 522 27.85 -22.27 6.73
C ARG A 522 29.22 -22.11 6.12
N LEU A 523 29.39 -21.09 5.28
CA LEU A 523 30.67 -20.76 4.70
C LEU A 523 31.50 -19.86 5.61
N LEU A 524 31.08 -19.45 6.80
CA LEU A 524 31.93 -18.78 7.79
C LEU A 524 32.27 -19.73 8.96
N PRO A 525 33.32 -19.45 9.75
CA PRO A 525 33.62 -20.26 10.93
C PRO A 525 32.50 -20.14 11.96
N HIS A 526 31.82 -21.24 12.31
CA HIS A 526 30.79 -21.23 13.35
C HIS A 526 31.35 -20.85 14.74
N THR A 527 32.59 -21.23 15.01
CA THR A 527 33.33 -20.89 16.24
C THR A 527 34.82 -20.78 15.91
N LEU A 528 35.49 -19.76 16.44
CA LEU A 528 36.95 -19.69 16.37
C LEU A 528 37.61 -20.64 17.39
N PRO A 529 38.79 -21.22 17.09
CA PRO A 529 39.49 -22.09 18.03
C PRO A 529 40.04 -21.31 19.23
N ILE A 530 40.03 -21.94 20.40
CA ILE A 530 40.64 -21.40 21.60
C ILE A 530 42.16 -21.54 21.51
N VAL A 531 42.89 -20.41 21.57
CA VAL A 531 44.37 -20.35 21.56
C VAL A 531 44.85 -19.81 22.90
N SER A 532 45.84 -20.47 23.52
CA SER A 532 46.31 -20.06 24.85
C SER A 532 47.02 -18.71 24.79
N GLY A 533 46.51 -17.70 25.51
CA GLY A 533 47.08 -16.35 25.54
C GLY A 533 46.58 -15.42 24.43
N LEU A 534 45.46 -15.77 23.79
CA LEU A 534 44.81 -14.98 22.74
C LEU A 534 43.30 -14.94 22.98
N GLU A 535 42.75 -13.75 23.13
CA GLU A 535 41.31 -13.48 23.10
C GLU A 535 40.93 -13.12 21.65
N ALA A 536 39.80 -13.63 21.14
CA ALA A 536 39.33 -13.37 19.79
C ALA A 536 37.83 -13.05 19.81
N ALA A 537 37.40 -12.06 19.03
CA ALA A 537 36.00 -11.69 18.83
C ALA A 537 35.75 -11.36 17.37
N THR A 538 34.55 -11.66 16.87
CA THR A 538 34.21 -11.46 15.45
C THR A 538 32.83 -10.85 15.29
N ARG A 539 32.63 -10.05 14.25
CA ARG A 539 31.32 -9.61 13.80
C ARG A 539 31.24 -9.77 12.29
N TYR A 540 30.13 -10.31 11.83
CA TYR A 540 29.78 -10.35 10.43
C TYR A 540 28.41 -9.71 10.26
N LEU A 541 28.28 -8.71 9.40
CA LEU A 541 27.00 -8.10 9.06
C LEU A 541 26.81 -8.25 7.55
N PRO A 542 25.80 -9.01 7.10
CA PRO A 542 25.58 -9.12 5.67
C PRO A 542 25.11 -7.80 5.06
N GLY A 543 25.43 -7.61 3.79
CA GLY A 543 24.83 -6.57 2.93
C GLY A 543 23.31 -6.66 2.95
N THR A 544 22.62 -5.54 2.69
CA THR A 544 21.14 -5.50 2.71
C THR A 544 20.52 -5.29 1.34
N GLU A 545 21.33 -5.19 0.28
CA GLU A 545 20.84 -5.08 -1.09
C GLU A 545 20.62 -6.48 -1.69
N GLY A 546 19.40 -6.73 -2.19
CA GLY A 546 19.13 -7.84 -3.11
C GLY A 546 19.20 -9.24 -2.51
N MET A 547 19.51 -10.21 -3.38
CA MET A 547 19.71 -11.64 -3.07
C MET A 547 21.21 -12.00 -3.05
N ASP A 548 22.04 -11.02 -2.76
CA ASP A 548 23.47 -11.10 -2.92
C ASP A 548 24.10 -11.89 -1.76
N ILE A 549 25.14 -12.67 -2.06
CA ILE A 549 25.86 -13.50 -1.08
C ILE A 549 27.26 -12.94 -0.95
N GLY A 550 27.64 -12.60 0.28
CA GLY A 550 28.91 -11.92 0.51
C GLY A 550 30.17 -12.68 0.13
N GLY A 551 31.13 -11.91 -0.37
CA GLY A 551 32.50 -12.33 -0.63
C GLY A 551 33.41 -12.25 0.59
N ASP A 552 33.01 -11.47 1.60
CA ASP A 552 33.75 -11.25 2.85
C ASP A 552 33.94 -12.52 3.69
N PHE A 553 35.16 -12.76 4.15
CA PHE A 553 35.49 -13.87 5.05
C PHE A 553 36.55 -13.55 6.08
N TYR A 554 36.54 -14.33 7.15
CA TYR A 554 37.63 -14.40 8.12
C TYR A 554 37.85 -15.85 8.59
N ASP A 555 39.03 -16.13 9.13
CA ASP A 555 39.31 -17.38 9.84
C ASP A 555 40.44 -17.20 10.86
N LEU A 556 40.48 -18.10 11.85
CA LEU A 556 41.56 -18.20 12.83
C LEU A 556 42.03 -19.65 12.92
N VAL A 557 43.24 -19.92 12.46
CA VAL A 557 43.84 -21.25 12.41
C VAL A 557 44.86 -21.42 13.52
N ARG A 558 44.63 -22.38 14.42
CA ARG A 558 45.59 -22.71 15.49
C ARG A 558 46.71 -23.59 14.97
N VAL A 559 47.90 -23.01 14.79
CA VAL A 559 49.10 -23.73 14.31
C VAL A 559 49.74 -24.56 15.42
N ARG A 560 49.86 -24.00 16.63
CA ARG A 560 50.39 -24.66 17.85
C ARG A 560 49.62 -24.18 19.08
N ARG A 561 50.06 -24.55 20.29
CA ARG A 561 49.40 -24.14 21.55
C ARG A 561 49.40 -22.62 21.75
N ASP A 562 50.50 -21.98 21.36
CA ASP A 562 50.84 -20.57 21.55
C ASP A 562 51.10 -19.84 20.21
N ALA A 563 50.57 -20.38 19.10
CA ALA A 563 50.71 -19.76 17.78
C ALA A 563 49.45 -19.93 16.94
N ALA A 564 49.06 -18.86 16.25
CA ALA A 564 47.86 -18.81 15.42
C ALA A 564 48.08 -18.00 14.14
N ILE A 565 47.28 -18.29 13.12
CA ILE A 565 47.17 -17.51 11.88
C ILE A 565 45.76 -16.96 11.82
N ALA A 566 45.64 -15.65 11.71
CA ALA A 566 44.40 -14.96 11.43
C ALA A 566 44.39 -14.53 9.96
N VAL A 567 43.25 -14.68 9.30
CA VAL A 567 43.04 -14.24 7.94
C VAL A 567 41.73 -13.50 7.85
N ILE A 568 41.70 -12.47 7.01
CA ILE A 568 40.49 -11.81 6.55
C ILE A 568 40.64 -11.51 5.06
N GLY A 569 39.54 -11.42 4.33
CA GLY A 569 39.56 -11.02 2.94
C GLY A 569 38.18 -10.76 2.41
N ASP A 570 38.17 -10.27 1.18
CA ASP A 570 36.97 -10.00 0.41
C ASP A 570 37.17 -10.50 -1.03
N VAL A 571 36.18 -11.19 -1.57
CA VAL A 571 36.15 -11.70 -2.94
C VAL A 571 35.34 -10.75 -3.79
N GLN A 572 35.87 -10.39 -4.97
CA GLN A 572 35.18 -9.52 -5.90
C GLN A 572 33.75 -10.00 -6.21
N GLY A 573 32.78 -9.15 -5.88
CA GLY A 573 31.36 -9.35 -6.16
C GLY A 573 30.65 -10.20 -5.12
N HIS A 574 29.32 -10.16 -5.17
CA HIS A 574 28.47 -10.65 -4.08
C HIS A 574 27.47 -11.70 -4.59
N ASN A 575 27.98 -12.79 -5.18
CA ASN A 575 27.17 -13.86 -5.78
C ASN A 575 27.61 -15.27 -5.33
N VAL A 576 26.86 -16.30 -5.75
CA VAL A 576 27.15 -17.71 -5.41
C VAL A 576 28.57 -18.15 -5.79
N THR A 577 29.13 -17.63 -6.89
CA THR A 577 30.50 -17.94 -7.32
C THR A 577 31.52 -17.29 -6.38
N ALA A 578 31.31 -16.04 -5.99
CA ALA A 578 32.15 -15.35 -5.01
C ALA A 578 32.14 -16.09 -3.66
N ALA A 579 30.97 -16.50 -3.18
CA ALA A 579 30.82 -17.27 -1.96
C ALA A 579 31.51 -18.65 -2.03
N ALA A 580 31.45 -19.33 -3.18
CA ALA A 580 32.17 -20.58 -3.38
C ALA A 580 33.69 -20.37 -3.33
N LEU A 581 34.19 -19.32 -3.98
CA LEU A 581 35.61 -18.98 -3.99
C LEU A 581 36.10 -18.57 -2.59
N MET A 582 35.31 -17.81 -1.85
CA MET A 582 35.53 -17.47 -0.45
C MET A 582 35.76 -18.73 0.41
N GLY A 583 34.91 -19.75 0.26
CA GLY A 583 35.08 -21.05 0.93
C GLY A 583 36.36 -21.80 0.52
N GLN A 584 36.74 -21.71 -0.76
CA GLN A 584 37.98 -22.30 -1.28
C GLN A 584 39.22 -21.57 -0.75
N ILE A 585 39.21 -20.24 -0.71
CA ILE A 585 40.28 -19.41 -0.14
C ILE A 585 40.50 -19.79 1.32
N ARG A 586 39.44 -19.85 2.13
CA ARG A 586 39.56 -20.23 3.54
C ARG A 586 40.14 -21.63 3.71
N THR A 587 39.65 -22.59 2.92
CA THR A 587 40.17 -23.97 2.94
C THR A 587 41.66 -24.01 2.57
N ALA A 588 42.07 -23.24 1.57
CA ALA A 588 43.46 -23.13 1.14
C ALA A 588 44.34 -22.51 2.22
N VAL A 589 43.91 -21.38 2.81
CA VAL A 589 44.61 -20.72 3.91
C VAL A 589 44.79 -21.68 5.08
N HIS A 590 43.74 -22.40 5.46
CA HIS A 590 43.80 -23.38 6.54
C HIS A 590 44.79 -24.52 6.23
N ALA A 591 44.79 -25.02 5.00
CA ALA A 591 45.73 -26.06 4.56
C ALA A 591 47.18 -25.56 4.56
N TYR A 592 47.46 -24.38 3.97
CA TYR A 592 48.79 -23.82 3.90
C TYR A 592 49.32 -23.36 5.27
N ALA A 593 48.47 -22.81 6.14
CA ALA A 593 48.84 -22.44 7.50
C ALA A 593 49.31 -23.64 8.34
N THR A 594 48.82 -24.84 8.04
CA THR A 594 49.24 -26.08 8.70
C THR A 594 50.61 -26.56 8.19
N ALA A 595 50.97 -26.24 6.94
CA ALA A 595 52.22 -26.64 6.31
C ALA A 595 53.36 -25.63 6.53
N ASP A 596 53.08 -24.33 6.37
CA ASP A 596 54.00 -23.22 6.54
C ASP A 596 53.26 -22.01 7.15
N ALA A 597 53.62 -21.64 8.37
CA ALA A 597 52.96 -20.56 9.10
C ALA A 597 53.42 -19.15 8.69
N ARG A 598 54.17 -19.00 7.59
CA ARG A 598 54.60 -17.69 7.08
C ARG A 598 53.48 -17.03 6.27
N PRO A 599 53.00 -15.82 6.65
CA PRO A 599 51.93 -15.13 5.94
C PRO A 599 52.17 -14.97 4.43
N SER A 600 53.40 -14.67 4.01
CA SER A 600 53.73 -14.54 2.58
C SER A 600 53.60 -15.85 1.82
N GLY A 601 54.00 -16.97 2.43
CA GLY A 601 53.89 -18.31 1.83
C GLY A 601 52.43 -18.77 1.72
N ILE A 602 51.62 -18.46 2.73
CA ILE A 602 50.19 -18.73 2.73
C ILE A 602 49.50 -17.95 1.59
N LEU A 603 49.73 -16.64 1.51
CA LEU A 603 49.13 -15.82 0.44
C LEU A 603 49.60 -16.26 -0.95
N ALA A 604 50.88 -16.58 -1.14
CA ALA A 604 51.39 -17.07 -2.43
C ALA A 604 50.80 -18.44 -2.81
N GLY A 605 50.64 -19.35 -1.85
CA GLY A 605 49.99 -20.64 -2.07
C GLY A 605 48.52 -20.49 -2.45
N THR A 606 47.80 -19.64 -1.72
CA THR A 606 46.38 -19.33 -1.99
C THR A 606 46.20 -18.62 -3.33
N ASN A 607 47.10 -17.69 -3.68
CA ASN A 607 47.09 -16.98 -4.97
C ASN A 607 47.23 -17.94 -6.15
N ARG A 608 48.17 -18.89 -6.07
CA ARG A 608 48.36 -19.92 -7.12
C ARG A 608 47.13 -20.81 -7.28
N LEU A 609 46.54 -21.24 -6.16
CA LEU A 609 45.29 -22.00 -6.21
C LEU A 609 44.18 -21.20 -6.92
N LEU A 610 44.04 -19.91 -6.61
CA LEU A 610 43.04 -19.05 -7.25
C LEU A 610 43.29 -18.89 -8.75
N ALA A 611 44.54 -18.68 -9.15
CA ALA A 611 44.92 -18.60 -10.55
C ALA A 611 44.68 -19.92 -11.31
N ASP A 612 44.92 -21.07 -10.66
CA ASP A 612 44.67 -22.40 -11.24
C ASP A 612 43.16 -22.71 -11.40
N LEU A 613 42.32 -22.18 -10.49
CA LEU A 613 40.88 -22.32 -10.56
C LEU A 613 40.25 -21.51 -11.71
N ASP A 614 40.91 -20.43 -12.14
CA ASP A 614 40.50 -19.53 -13.23
C ASP A 614 39.02 -19.09 -13.15
N ALA A 615 38.57 -18.70 -11.95
CA ALA A 615 37.18 -18.29 -11.71
C ALA A 615 36.83 -16.93 -12.34
N GLY A 616 37.81 -16.21 -12.90
CA GLY A 616 37.65 -14.84 -13.40
C GLY A 616 37.37 -13.79 -12.31
N LEU A 617 37.52 -14.17 -11.04
CA LEU A 617 37.35 -13.31 -9.86
C LEU A 617 38.69 -13.19 -9.12
N PHE A 618 38.90 -12.04 -8.48
CA PHE A 618 40.05 -11.80 -7.60
C PHE A 618 39.59 -11.54 -6.17
N ALA A 619 40.53 -11.59 -5.22
CA ALA A 619 40.23 -11.36 -3.82
C ALA A 619 41.28 -10.49 -3.13
N SER A 620 40.84 -9.59 -2.26
CA SER A 620 41.70 -8.95 -1.29
C SER A 620 41.88 -9.87 -0.08
N CYS A 621 43.08 -9.91 0.52
CA CYS A 621 43.31 -10.75 1.70
C CYS A 621 44.45 -10.22 2.58
N ALA A 622 44.22 -10.14 3.89
CA ALA A 622 45.26 -9.89 4.89
C ALA A 622 45.48 -11.14 5.74
N CYS A 623 46.75 -11.50 5.94
CA CYS A 623 47.16 -12.64 6.75
C CYS A 623 48.09 -12.19 7.88
N LEU A 624 47.79 -12.62 9.10
CA LEU A 624 48.49 -12.26 10.33
C LEU A 624 48.89 -13.51 11.10
N SER A 625 50.19 -13.77 11.24
CA SER A 625 50.72 -14.82 12.13
C SER A 625 51.07 -14.25 13.49
N LEU A 626 50.67 -14.95 14.55
CA LEU A 626 50.89 -14.60 15.95
C LEU A 626 51.73 -15.69 16.61
N ASP A 627 52.91 -15.34 17.14
CA ASP A 627 53.73 -16.19 18.02
C ASP A 627 53.68 -15.60 19.43
N LEU A 628 52.77 -16.13 20.26
CA LEU A 628 52.49 -15.64 21.61
C LEU A 628 53.64 -15.97 22.56
N GLY A 629 54.39 -17.04 22.29
CA GLY A 629 55.58 -17.40 23.07
C GLY A 629 56.76 -16.45 22.84
N LYS A 630 56.89 -15.90 21.63
CA LYS A 630 57.93 -14.92 21.29
C LYS A 630 57.49 -13.46 21.42
N HIS A 631 56.20 -13.19 21.65
CA HIS A 631 55.61 -11.84 21.61
C HIS A 631 55.91 -11.15 20.28
N VAL A 632 55.80 -11.89 19.19
CA VAL A 632 56.07 -11.42 17.82
C VAL A 632 54.87 -11.74 16.95
N ALA A 633 54.51 -10.80 16.10
CA ALA A 633 53.55 -11.01 15.05
C ALA A 633 54.13 -10.62 13.69
N CYS A 634 53.60 -11.23 12.63
CA CYS A 634 54.06 -11.01 11.26
C CYS A 634 52.82 -10.92 10.35
N ALA A 635 52.81 -9.97 9.43
CA ALA A 635 51.68 -9.73 8.55
C ALA A 635 52.12 -9.65 7.09
N ALA A 636 51.25 -10.09 6.19
CA ALA A 636 51.32 -9.86 4.76
C ALA A 636 49.92 -9.48 4.24
N SER A 637 49.85 -8.66 3.19
CA SER A 637 48.59 -8.21 2.59
C SER A 637 48.63 -8.37 1.07
N ALA A 638 47.51 -8.81 0.50
CA ALA A 638 47.19 -8.87 -0.92
C ALA A 638 46.03 -7.89 -1.16
N GLY A 639 46.34 -6.62 -1.44
CA GLY A 639 45.35 -5.58 -1.76
C GLY A 639 44.31 -5.25 -0.68
N HIS A 640 44.46 -5.72 0.56
CA HIS A 640 43.44 -5.59 1.61
C HIS A 640 43.66 -4.34 2.50
N PRO A 641 42.60 -3.77 3.11
CA PRO A 641 42.72 -2.69 4.09
C PRO A 641 43.75 -2.96 5.19
N ARG A 642 44.36 -1.87 5.68
CA ARG A 642 45.46 -1.95 6.66
C ARG A 642 44.97 -2.42 8.02
N ILE A 643 45.68 -3.38 8.62
CA ILE A 643 45.38 -3.86 9.97
C ILE A 643 45.62 -2.72 10.97
N LEU A 644 44.65 -2.46 11.85
CA LEU A 644 44.83 -1.52 12.97
C LEU A 644 45.39 -2.25 14.18
N VAL A 645 46.34 -1.62 14.86
CA VAL A 645 47.01 -2.15 16.05
C VAL A 645 46.88 -1.16 17.19
N ARG A 646 46.22 -1.59 18.26
CA ARG A 646 46.17 -0.87 19.54
C ARG A 646 47.24 -1.43 20.47
N THR A 647 48.19 -0.60 20.85
CA THR A 647 49.23 -0.96 21.81
C THR A 647 48.70 -0.96 23.25
N PRO A 648 49.41 -1.58 24.22
CA PRO A 648 48.94 -1.67 25.60
C PRO A 648 48.76 -0.32 26.31
N ASP A 649 49.50 0.71 25.88
CA ASP A 649 49.36 2.10 26.33
C ASP A 649 48.11 2.80 25.75
N GLY A 650 47.39 2.15 24.83
CA GLY A 650 46.13 2.61 24.26
C GLY A 650 46.25 3.29 22.91
N ALA A 651 47.46 3.60 22.45
CA ALA A 651 47.67 4.23 21.15
C ALA A 651 47.28 3.29 20.00
N VAL A 652 46.65 3.82 18.96
CA VAL A 652 46.28 3.06 17.76
C VAL A 652 47.15 3.49 16.58
N ARG A 653 47.67 2.52 15.85
CA ARG A 653 48.44 2.74 14.62
C ARG A 653 48.03 1.76 13.53
N THR A 654 48.15 2.17 12.28
CA THR A 654 48.06 1.27 11.14
C THR A 654 49.33 0.43 11.03
N LEU A 655 49.17 -0.83 10.64
CA LEU A 655 50.28 -1.73 10.39
C LEU A 655 50.86 -1.45 9.00
N ASP A 656 52.12 -1.05 8.95
CA ASP A 656 52.81 -0.74 7.70
C ASP A 656 53.44 -2.00 7.08
N ALA A 657 52.58 -2.88 6.57
CA ALA A 657 52.98 -3.98 5.70
C ALA A 657 52.79 -3.54 4.23
N PRO A 658 53.79 -3.75 3.34
CA PRO A 658 53.62 -3.43 1.92
C PRO A 658 52.46 -4.24 1.34
N THR A 659 51.51 -3.54 0.72
CA THR A 659 50.36 -4.15 0.06
C THR A 659 50.79 -4.80 -1.25
N GLY A 660 50.66 -6.12 -1.35
CA GLY A 660 50.86 -6.88 -2.59
C GLY A 660 49.65 -6.84 -3.51
N LEU A 661 49.79 -7.42 -4.70
CA LEU A 661 48.71 -7.54 -5.70
C LEU A 661 47.55 -8.40 -5.17
N LEU A 662 46.30 -8.09 -5.55
CA LEU A 662 45.14 -8.92 -5.20
C LEU A 662 45.35 -10.38 -5.63
N LEU A 663 44.79 -11.31 -4.88
CA LEU A 663 44.87 -12.74 -5.19
C LEU A 663 44.12 -13.03 -6.49
N GLY A 664 44.67 -13.89 -7.34
CA GLY A 664 44.05 -14.36 -8.58
C GLY A 664 44.31 -13.50 -9.82
N ILE A 665 45.02 -12.36 -9.69
CA ILE A 665 45.36 -11.51 -10.86
C ILE A 665 46.53 -12.09 -11.66
N GLU A 666 47.60 -12.51 -10.98
CA GLU A 666 48.79 -13.09 -11.60
C GLU A 666 49.21 -14.31 -10.80
N ALA A 667 49.55 -15.43 -11.45
CA ALA A 667 49.80 -16.70 -10.76
C ALA A 667 51.03 -16.65 -9.83
N GLU A 668 52.12 -16.01 -10.26
CA GLU A 668 53.41 -16.03 -9.57
C GLU A 668 53.73 -14.66 -8.94
N VAL A 669 53.07 -14.36 -7.81
CA VAL A 669 53.25 -13.11 -7.05
C VAL A 669 54.03 -13.36 -5.76
N HIS A 670 54.98 -12.47 -5.47
CA HIS A 670 55.71 -12.46 -4.21
C HIS A 670 55.09 -11.45 -3.24
N TYR A 671 54.55 -11.94 -2.12
CA TYR A 671 53.99 -11.11 -1.06
C TYR A 671 55.06 -10.73 -0.03
N SER A 672 55.22 -9.43 0.21
CA SER A 672 56.09 -8.93 1.28
C SER A 672 55.47 -9.21 2.64
N GLN A 673 56.31 -9.54 3.62
CA GLN A 673 55.88 -9.71 5.02
C GLN A 673 56.65 -8.77 5.95
N THR A 674 55.97 -8.25 6.96
CA THR A 674 56.54 -7.36 7.97
C THR A 674 56.39 -7.98 9.36
N VAL A 675 57.47 -7.99 10.14
CA VAL A 675 57.50 -8.51 11.51
C VAL A 675 57.46 -7.35 12.51
N PHE A 676 56.68 -7.49 13.58
CA PHE A 676 56.50 -6.45 14.60
C PHE A 676 56.40 -7.04 16.01
N PRO A 677 56.82 -6.27 17.03
CA PRO A 677 56.64 -6.66 18.42
C PRO A 677 55.16 -6.67 18.79
N MET A 678 54.77 -7.66 19.59
CA MET A 678 53.42 -7.87 20.08
C MET A 678 53.49 -8.12 21.60
N PRO A 679 53.70 -7.06 22.42
CA PRO A 679 53.60 -7.19 23.86
C PRO A 679 52.19 -7.64 24.28
N ASP A 680 52.06 -8.22 25.47
CA ASP A 680 50.76 -8.57 26.04
C ASP A 680 49.87 -7.34 26.17
N GLY A 681 48.58 -7.50 25.84
CA GLY A 681 47.59 -6.42 25.77
C GLY A 681 47.47 -5.77 24.39
N THR A 682 48.28 -6.18 23.40
CA THR A 682 48.16 -5.69 22.02
C THR A 682 46.87 -6.19 21.40
N THR A 683 46.07 -5.28 20.83
CA THR A 683 44.84 -5.63 20.12
C THR A 683 44.98 -5.35 18.62
N PHE A 684 44.70 -6.34 17.78
CA PHE A 684 44.63 -6.21 16.33
C PHE A 684 43.17 -6.13 15.88
N ALA A 685 42.87 -5.24 14.94
CA ALA A 685 41.59 -5.18 14.24
C ALA A 685 41.83 -5.37 12.74
N LEU A 686 41.31 -6.48 12.23
CA LEU A 686 41.25 -6.81 10.81
C LEU A 686 39.81 -6.61 10.36
N TYR A 687 39.60 -5.92 9.25
CA TYR A 687 38.26 -5.55 8.79
C TYR A 687 38.21 -5.46 7.27
N THR A 688 37.04 -5.70 6.69
CA THR A 688 36.75 -5.45 5.28
C THR A 688 36.32 -4.01 5.05
N ASP A 689 36.35 -3.59 3.79
CA ASP A 689 36.05 -2.22 3.36
C ASP A 689 34.63 -1.79 3.71
N GLY A 690 33.63 -2.67 3.70
CA GLY A 690 32.26 -2.35 4.12
C GLY A 690 32.13 -1.76 5.54
N LEU A 691 33.14 -1.93 6.42
CA LEU A 691 33.15 -1.30 7.74
C LEU A 691 33.52 0.20 7.70
N VAL A 692 34.33 0.60 6.72
CA VAL A 692 34.96 1.93 6.62
C VAL A 692 34.48 2.72 5.41
N GLU A 693 33.99 2.05 4.36
CA GLU A 693 33.41 2.69 3.19
C GLU A 693 31.99 3.16 3.45
N SER A 694 31.67 4.34 2.94
CA SER A 694 30.34 4.92 2.97
C SER A 694 30.15 5.77 1.72
N PRO A 695 28.98 5.71 1.06
CA PRO A 695 28.76 6.47 -0.17
C PRO A 695 29.10 7.95 0.00
N GLY A 696 30.03 8.45 -0.81
CA GLY A 696 30.46 9.86 -0.81
C GLY A 696 31.49 10.25 0.26
N THR A 697 32.06 9.30 1.00
CA THR A 697 33.15 9.54 1.98
C THR A 697 34.44 8.86 1.50
N ASP A 698 35.59 9.47 1.79
CA ASP A 698 36.90 8.86 1.51
C ASP A 698 37.16 7.68 2.48
N ILE A 699 37.67 6.56 1.96
CA ILE A 699 38.00 5.37 2.76
C ILE A 699 39.00 5.70 3.87
N ASP A 700 39.95 6.61 3.62
CA ASP A 700 40.95 7.00 4.62
C ASP A 700 40.31 7.72 5.81
N GLU A 701 39.24 8.50 5.59
CA GLU A 701 38.45 9.12 6.67
C GLU A 701 37.70 8.06 7.48
N GLY A 702 37.12 7.06 6.81
CA GLY A 702 36.47 5.91 7.44
C GLY A 702 37.43 5.13 8.34
N VAL A 703 38.64 4.84 7.85
CA VAL A 703 39.72 4.18 8.60
C VAL A 703 40.16 5.02 9.79
N ALA A 704 40.35 6.33 9.62
CA ALA A 704 40.69 7.23 10.72
C ALA A 704 39.59 7.25 11.80
N GLY A 705 38.32 7.28 11.40
CA GLY A 705 37.19 7.17 12.31
C GLY A 705 37.16 5.84 13.09
N LEU A 706 37.47 4.73 12.41
CA LEU A 706 37.58 3.41 13.06
C LEU A 706 38.74 3.38 14.07
N ALA A 707 39.90 3.96 13.73
CA ALA A 707 41.05 4.05 14.63
C ALA A 707 40.74 4.86 15.89
N ILE A 708 40.04 5.99 15.76
CA ILE A 708 39.59 6.82 16.90
C ILE A 708 38.67 6.02 17.83
N ARG A 709 37.70 5.28 17.27
CA ARG A 709 36.79 4.44 18.08
C ARG A 709 37.56 3.33 18.82
N LEU A 710 38.55 2.73 18.17
CA LEU A 710 39.40 1.71 18.77
C LEU A 710 40.28 2.27 19.90
N GLU A 711 40.78 3.51 19.75
CA GLU A 711 41.55 4.21 20.77
C GLU A 711 40.71 4.53 22.02
N GLN A 712 39.48 5.02 21.80
CA GLN A 712 38.51 5.41 22.83
C GLN A 712 37.88 4.24 23.59
N ALA A 713 38.10 3.00 23.15
CA ALA A 713 37.50 1.78 23.71
C ALA A 713 37.85 1.51 25.19
N GLY A 714 38.88 2.14 25.75
CA GLY A 714 39.28 1.93 27.15
C GLY A 714 39.58 0.46 27.48
N ALA A 715 39.08 -0.02 28.63
CA ALA A 715 39.30 -1.38 29.14
C ALA A 715 38.13 -2.35 28.84
N LEU A 716 37.39 -2.12 27.75
CA LEU A 716 36.27 -2.97 27.37
C LEU A 716 36.71 -4.40 27.01
N SER A 717 35.80 -5.36 27.23
CA SER A 717 35.93 -6.71 26.70
C SER A 717 35.98 -6.68 25.17
N LEU A 718 36.61 -7.69 24.56
CA LEU A 718 36.75 -7.72 23.11
C LEU A 718 35.40 -7.83 22.39
N GLU A 719 34.44 -8.52 22.99
CA GLU A 719 33.05 -8.61 22.49
C GLU A 719 32.34 -7.25 22.49
N ALA A 720 32.39 -6.50 23.59
CA ALA A 720 31.77 -5.18 23.67
C ALA A 720 32.43 -4.19 22.71
N LEU A 721 33.76 -4.30 22.55
CA LEU A 721 34.50 -3.52 21.56
C LEU A 721 34.04 -3.85 20.14
N ALA A 722 33.89 -5.13 19.79
CA ALA A 722 33.42 -5.53 18.47
C ALA A 722 32.03 -4.96 18.15
N ASP A 723 31.10 -4.98 19.10
CA ASP A 723 29.76 -4.40 18.93
C ASP A 723 29.78 -2.88 18.75
N ILE A 724 30.66 -2.16 19.45
CA ILE A 724 30.83 -0.71 19.29
C ILE A 724 31.38 -0.39 17.90
N LEU A 725 32.38 -1.12 17.43
CA LEU A 725 33.03 -0.84 16.16
C LEU A 725 32.10 -1.04 14.96
N VAL A 726 31.12 -1.94 15.04
CA VAL A 726 30.13 -2.17 13.97
C VAL A 726 28.81 -1.41 14.16
N SER A 727 28.67 -0.64 15.24
CA SER A 727 27.39 -0.01 15.62
C SER A 727 26.87 0.99 14.58
N HIS A 728 27.75 1.79 13.95
CA HIS A 728 27.35 2.75 12.92
C HIS A 728 26.77 2.05 11.69
N ALA A 729 27.37 0.92 11.31
CA ALA A 729 26.91 0.11 10.18
C ALA A 729 25.59 -0.63 10.46
N ARG A 730 25.27 -0.92 11.73
CA ARG A 730 23.95 -1.47 12.13
C ARG A 730 22.82 -0.45 11.99
N THR A 731 23.12 0.84 12.17
CA THR A 731 22.11 1.92 12.05
C THR A 731 21.83 2.35 10.61
N ALA A 732 22.68 1.96 9.65
CA ALA A 732 22.46 2.25 8.25
C ALA A 732 21.24 1.48 7.71
N ARG A 733 20.34 2.20 7.03
CA ARG A 733 19.08 1.66 6.49
C ARG A 733 19.31 0.74 5.29
N GLN A 734 20.42 0.95 4.57
CA GLN A 734 20.91 0.14 3.46
C GLN A 734 22.44 0.03 3.57
N ARG A 735 22.97 -1.19 3.48
CA ARG A 735 24.39 -1.52 3.33
C ARG A 735 24.60 -2.10 1.93
N ALA A 736 25.48 -1.45 1.17
CA ALA A 736 25.83 -1.86 -0.18
C ALA A 736 26.77 -3.08 -0.20
N ASP A 737 27.50 -3.33 0.90
CA ASP A 737 28.46 -4.43 1.00
C ASP A 737 28.38 -5.14 2.36
N ASP A 738 28.97 -6.32 2.42
CA ASP A 738 29.15 -7.09 3.65
C ASP A 738 30.21 -6.44 4.57
N ILE A 739 30.18 -6.85 5.84
CA ILE A 739 31.13 -6.39 6.84
C ILE A 739 31.65 -7.58 7.59
N ALA A 740 32.95 -7.83 7.53
CA ALA A 740 33.67 -8.71 8.42
C ALA A 740 34.60 -7.90 9.33
N LEU A 741 34.57 -8.23 10.62
CA LEU A 741 35.48 -7.71 11.64
C LEU A 741 36.04 -8.88 12.46
N LEU A 742 37.38 -8.96 12.53
CA LEU A 742 38.11 -9.89 13.39
C LEU A 742 39.01 -9.11 14.34
N LEU A 743 38.70 -9.20 15.64
CA LEU A 743 39.49 -8.63 16.72
C LEU A 743 40.29 -9.72 17.43
N LEU A 744 41.55 -9.42 17.73
CA LEU A 744 42.47 -10.34 18.41
C LEU A 744 43.25 -9.58 19.47
N ARG A 745 43.28 -10.07 20.72
CA ARG A 745 44.03 -9.45 21.82
C ARG A 745 45.00 -10.44 22.45
N SER A 746 46.29 -10.08 22.47
CA SER A 746 47.33 -10.88 23.14
C SER A 746 47.23 -10.72 24.66
N GLY A 747 47.52 -11.80 25.40
CA GLY A 747 47.54 -11.82 26.86
C GLY A 747 46.59 -12.86 27.44
N ARG A 748 46.77 -13.21 28.72
CA ARG A 748 45.82 -14.08 29.41
C ARG A 748 44.50 -13.31 29.63
N PRO A 749 43.34 -13.93 29.34
CA PRO A 749 42.07 -13.34 29.77
C PRO A 749 42.11 -13.15 31.29
N PRO A 750 41.55 -12.04 31.82
CA PRO A 750 41.55 -11.74 33.24
C PRO A 750 40.92 -12.84 34.10
#